data_AF-X6L327-F1
#
_entry.id   AF-X6L327-F1
#
_cell.length_a   1.000
_cell.length_b   1.000
_cell.length_c   1.000
_cell.angle_alpha   90.00
_cell.angle_beta   90.00
_cell.angle_gamma   90.00
#
_symmetry.space_group_name_H-M   'P 1'
#
loop_
_entity.id
_entity.type
_entity.pdbx_description
1 polymer ?
#
loop_
_entity_poly.entity_id
_entity_poly.type
_entity_poly.pdbx_seq_one_letter_code
_entity_poly.pdbx_strand_id
1 'polypeptide(L)'
;MPLAPIPADGNLPDIDGAFAMAVEARFDNLLGGYWQRLVDIGSGPGTDNILLTQYENTSDLMLTLYQDGVAHSVVAPEAIVQGETAVFSAGIEPDGTMWIGKDGVLLAQAAGVVPDDVERTNELIGESNWPDDTPLIGAVTGIEIVAVTEDDSAPDPADPAPVDPDPVDPDPVDPDPADPDPVDPDPTDTLAQVDGAFSVTLTARFDNIQGGYWQRFYDFGSGPGWDNILFTQVENTTDVALELHQGGSVYRVVAPDALSQGETADWRTGIDADGLMWIEKDGVRLAEAEGAVPADVDRANLLVGSSNWPGDTPMIGTVEAVTVLNGEAAPVDPVDPDPTDPDPTDPDPVDPVDPTEAADPDDPLDPPGAGTGDMIVVAHQDDDLLFMNPTIAHAIDGDEPVTVVYLTAGDFGQEESYWGAREDGVKEAYAWMAGDDDPTWIDETVTLSLGGQGFDLASSYLESQPDIRMYFLRLPDGFHGEGSDTYNGESLYKLAHGEIQTATTVDGANTYSAEDLTSVLTALLDSHGPDTLHLQSESEIEHSDHVHGAEFAVAALEDYGDDLLVRTYVGYESWGYEENLTPEDETRVTEAFRRYATHDPQVHAPGGGWLESYVEWVKREHVDEEWLHDGDDTEDGATAGVTSSAFLVPDPRLEPEPEPTPETGEELIAQLTSAQASWWHDQQAEEVDEAETEDFAAEA
;
A
#
# COMPACT_ATOMS: atom_id res chain seq x y z
N MET A 1 23.48 3.49 33.20
CA MET A 1 23.51 4.56 34.24
C MET A 1 22.57 4.14 35.39
N PRO A 2 22.93 4.34 36.68
CA PRO A 2 22.10 3.92 37.81
C PRO A 2 20.95 4.91 38.09
N LEU A 3 19.75 4.57 37.62
CA LEU A 3 18.53 5.39 37.74
C LEU A 3 18.27 5.94 39.16
N ALA A 4 18.00 7.24 39.24
CA ALA A 4 17.52 7.91 40.44
C ALA A 4 15.98 7.98 40.46
N PRO A 5 15.34 7.92 41.65
CA PRO A 5 13.92 8.24 41.76
C PRO A 5 13.68 9.71 41.42
N ILE A 6 12.50 10.00 40.86
CA ILE A 6 12.10 11.37 40.48
C ILE A 6 12.30 12.34 41.66
N PRO A 7 12.99 13.48 41.46
CA PRO A 7 13.20 14.49 42.49
C PRO A 7 11.88 14.93 43.14
N ALA A 8 11.85 14.97 44.48
CA ALA A 8 10.61 15.26 45.22
C ALA A 8 10.11 16.71 45.06
N ASP A 9 10.97 17.61 44.59
CA ASP A 9 10.66 18.99 44.21
C ASP A 9 10.29 19.14 42.74
N GLY A 10 10.40 18.08 41.93
CA GLY A 10 10.08 18.08 40.50
C GLY A 10 11.12 18.76 39.61
N ASN A 11 12.19 19.30 40.20
CA ASN A 11 13.23 19.99 39.44
C ASN A 11 14.25 19.00 38.86
N LEU A 12 14.43 19.07 37.55
CA LEU A 12 15.49 18.36 36.82
C LEU A 12 16.75 19.24 36.75
N PRO A 13 17.95 18.65 36.57
CA PRO A 13 19.12 19.44 36.26
C PRO A 13 18.96 20.10 34.89
N ASP A 14 19.37 21.37 34.78
CA ASP A 14 19.46 22.05 33.48
C ASP A 14 20.49 21.35 32.58
N ILE A 15 20.27 21.39 31.27
CA ILE A 15 21.06 20.68 30.27
C ILE A 15 21.94 21.68 29.50
N ASP A 16 23.16 21.85 29.99
CA ASP A 16 24.16 22.70 29.32
C ASP A 16 25.22 21.82 28.64
N GLY A 17 25.24 21.82 27.32
CA GLY A 17 26.17 21.02 26.54
C GLY A 17 25.79 19.55 26.40
N ALA A 18 26.79 18.71 26.11
CA ALA A 18 26.60 17.28 25.89
C ALA A 18 26.07 16.59 27.16
N PHE A 19 25.14 15.68 26.97
CA PHE A 19 24.44 15.02 28.07
C PHE A 19 24.02 13.61 27.70
N ALA A 20 23.72 12.82 28.74
CA ALA A 20 23.03 11.56 28.62
C ALA A 20 21.90 11.52 29.66
N MET A 21 20.76 10.98 29.27
CA MET A 21 19.62 10.75 30.13
C MET A 21 19.20 9.28 30.09
N ALA A 22 18.65 8.80 31.20
CA ALA A 22 17.97 7.52 31.31
C ALA A 22 16.65 7.72 32.05
N VAL A 23 15.58 7.14 31.52
CA VAL A 23 14.21 7.27 31.98
C VAL A 23 13.60 5.87 32.08
N GLU A 24 13.24 5.44 33.28
CA GLU A 24 12.41 4.24 33.45
C GLU A 24 10.95 4.64 33.29
N ALA A 25 10.32 4.13 32.23
CA ALA A 25 8.96 4.50 31.88
C ALA A 25 8.18 3.37 31.24
N ARG A 26 6.86 3.55 31.18
CA ARG A 26 5.91 2.68 30.48
C ARG A 26 4.87 3.55 29.79
N PHE A 27 4.56 3.22 28.55
CA PHE A 27 3.42 3.77 27.81
C PHE A 27 2.28 2.77 27.89
N ASP A 28 1.14 3.16 28.47
CA ASP A 28 -0.01 2.27 28.68
C ASP A 28 -1.00 2.28 27.51
N ASN A 29 -1.03 3.35 26.72
CA ASN A 29 -1.91 3.46 25.55
C ASN A 29 -1.26 4.37 24.50
N LEU A 30 -0.58 3.79 23.51
CA LEU A 30 0.11 4.53 22.44
C LEU A 30 -0.86 5.33 21.57
N LEU A 31 -2.03 4.76 21.29
CA LEU A 31 -3.09 5.39 20.51
C LEU A 31 -3.96 6.34 21.34
N GLY A 32 -3.82 6.32 22.67
CA GLY A 32 -4.65 7.12 23.58
C GLY A 32 -4.24 8.59 23.67
N GLY A 33 -3.05 8.93 23.18
CA GLY A 33 -2.50 10.27 23.24
C GLY A 33 -1.46 10.50 22.15
N TYR A 34 -1.45 11.72 21.63
CA TYR A 34 -0.50 12.17 20.59
C TYR A 34 0.71 12.83 21.25
N TRP A 35 1.92 12.50 20.78
CA TRP A 35 3.19 13.03 21.28
C TRP A 35 3.40 12.87 22.79
N GLN A 36 3.10 11.69 23.34
CA GLN A 36 3.26 11.45 24.77
C GLN A 36 4.73 11.59 25.18
N ARG A 37 5.03 12.61 26.00
CA ARG A 37 6.40 12.95 26.42
C ARG A 37 6.84 12.09 27.60
N LEU A 38 8.06 11.58 27.55
CA LEU A 38 8.75 11.11 28.76
C LEU A 38 9.38 12.29 29.49
N VAL A 39 10.04 13.17 28.74
CA VAL A 39 10.74 14.37 29.23
C VAL A 39 10.55 15.51 28.21
N ASP A 40 10.27 16.72 28.70
CA ASP A 40 10.18 17.95 27.90
C ASP A 40 10.76 19.12 28.72
N ILE A 41 12.00 19.52 28.39
CA ILE A 41 12.77 20.54 29.11
C ILE A 41 13.10 21.69 28.15
N GLY A 42 12.55 22.88 28.41
CA GLY A 42 12.71 24.01 27.50
C GLY A 42 12.16 25.34 28.00
N SER A 43 12.25 26.37 27.16
CA SER A 43 11.67 27.70 27.42
C SER A 43 10.33 27.91 26.70
N GLY A 44 9.78 26.85 26.12
CA GLY A 44 8.52 26.78 25.40
C GLY A 44 8.59 25.80 24.22
N PRO A 45 7.46 25.54 23.54
CA PRO A 45 7.33 24.66 22.37
C PRO A 45 8.58 24.55 21.47
N GLY A 46 8.82 25.55 20.62
CA GLY A 46 9.97 25.55 19.70
C GLY A 46 11.20 26.33 20.20
N THR A 47 11.29 26.62 21.49
CA THR A 47 12.32 27.54 22.02
C THR A 47 13.21 26.84 23.03
N ASP A 48 14.46 26.58 22.63
CA ASP A 48 15.51 25.98 23.46
C ASP A 48 15.03 24.70 24.15
N ASN A 49 14.31 23.86 23.41
CA ASN A 49 13.56 22.73 23.95
C ASN A 49 14.21 21.38 23.64
N ILE A 50 14.29 20.50 24.63
CA ILE A 50 14.80 19.14 24.51
C ILE A 50 13.71 18.18 24.98
N LEU A 51 13.30 17.27 24.09
CA LEU A 51 12.25 16.32 24.39
C LEU A 51 12.61 14.89 24.01
N LEU A 52 12.25 13.95 24.90
CA LEU A 52 12.24 12.51 24.65
C LEU A 52 10.79 12.05 24.65
N THR A 53 10.30 11.59 23.51
CA THR A 53 8.86 11.49 23.22
C THR A 53 8.52 10.26 22.41
N GLN A 54 7.29 9.78 22.54
CA GLN A 54 6.64 9.02 21.47
C GLN A 54 6.57 9.88 20.20
N TYR A 55 6.92 9.31 19.04
CA TYR A 55 6.69 9.96 17.76
C TYR A 55 5.21 9.84 17.39
N GLU A 56 4.50 10.97 17.33
CA GLU A 56 3.06 10.98 17.06
C GLU A 56 2.31 10.04 18.04
N ASN A 57 1.51 9.10 17.52
CA ASN A 57 0.88 8.01 18.29
C ASN A 57 1.46 6.62 17.94
N THR A 58 2.68 6.58 17.40
CA THR A 58 3.37 5.34 16.97
C THR A 58 4.08 4.63 18.13
N SER A 59 4.74 3.49 17.87
CA SER A 59 5.66 2.82 18.80
C SER A 59 7.08 3.40 18.77
N ASP A 60 7.34 4.47 18.04
CA ASP A 60 8.69 5.01 17.90
C ASP A 60 9.03 5.97 19.04
N LEU A 61 10.28 5.95 19.48
CA LEU A 61 10.81 6.94 20.43
C LEU A 61 11.68 7.95 19.68
N MET A 62 11.44 9.24 19.91
CA MET A 62 12.19 10.34 19.32
C MET A 62 12.86 11.19 20.39
N LEU A 63 14.11 11.57 20.13
CA LEU A 63 14.83 12.62 20.85
C LEU A 63 14.96 13.81 19.91
N THR A 64 14.50 14.98 20.35
CA THR A 64 14.61 16.22 19.57
C THR A 64 15.18 17.36 20.41
N LEU A 65 16.08 18.13 19.80
CA LEU A 65 16.58 19.42 20.29
C LEU A 65 16.10 20.54 19.35
N TYR A 66 15.37 21.51 19.89
CA TYR A 66 15.02 22.77 19.24
C TYR A 66 16.01 23.85 19.69
N GLN A 67 16.82 24.34 18.77
CA GLN A 67 17.81 25.39 19.03
C GLN A 67 17.95 26.28 17.79
N ASP A 68 18.10 27.59 17.99
CA ASP A 68 18.24 28.58 16.91
C ASP A 68 17.12 28.54 15.83
N GLY A 69 15.92 28.08 16.22
CA GLY A 69 14.79 27.90 15.31
C GLY A 69 14.89 26.66 14.40
N VAL A 70 15.78 25.73 14.70
CA VAL A 70 15.99 24.47 13.99
C VAL A 70 15.72 23.30 14.93
N ALA A 71 15.08 22.25 14.40
CA ALA A 71 14.91 20.98 15.10
C ALA A 71 15.99 19.97 14.64
N HIS A 72 16.69 19.38 15.59
CA HIS A 72 17.61 18.27 15.38
C HIS A 72 17.03 17.03 16.04
N SER A 73 16.88 15.94 15.29
CA SER A 73 16.13 14.76 15.75
C SER A 73 16.84 13.45 15.43
N VAL A 74 16.64 12.48 16.31
CA VAL A 74 16.89 11.05 16.06
C VAL A 74 15.64 10.28 16.48
N VAL A 75 15.25 9.31 15.67
CA VAL A 75 14.10 8.44 15.91
C VAL A 75 14.61 7.01 16.02
N ALA A 76 14.18 6.31 17.06
CA ALA A 76 14.37 4.88 17.24
C ALA A 76 13.03 4.18 16.94
N PRO A 77 12.89 3.58 15.73
CA PRO A 77 11.69 2.89 15.33
C PRO A 77 11.35 1.75 16.30
N GLU A 78 10.06 1.58 16.60
CA GLU A 78 9.50 0.53 17.47
C GLU A 78 10.14 0.40 18.86
N ALA A 79 10.80 1.46 19.35
CA ALA A 79 11.45 1.43 20.66
C ALA A 79 10.43 1.21 21.80
N ILE A 80 9.19 1.67 21.63
CA ILE A 80 8.14 1.63 22.64
C ILE A 80 7.24 0.41 22.42
N VAL A 81 7.18 -0.46 23.43
CA VAL A 81 6.19 -1.54 23.50
C VAL A 81 5.11 -1.16 24.50
N GLN A 82 3.85 -1.09 24.06
CA GLN A 82 2.74 -0.69 24.91
C GLN A 82 2.60 -1.65 26.11
N GLY A 83 2.49 -1.08 27.31
CA GLY A 83 2.37 -1.79 28.57
C GLY A 83 3.70 -2.31 29.13
N GLU A 84 4.81 -2.16 28.41
CA GLU A 84 6.14 -2.55 28.87
C GLU A 84 6.81 -1.43 29.68
N THR A 85 7.28 -1.76 30.88
CA THR A 85 8.22 -0.90 31.61
C THR A 85 9.63 -1.17 31.11
N ALA A 86 10.28 -0.16 30.56
CA ALA A 86 11.64 -0.23 30.04
C ALA A 86 12.47 0.97 30.50
N VAL A 87 13.79 0.86 30.40
CA VAL A 87 14.71 1.98 30.60
C VAL A 87 15.07 2.57 29.24
N PHE A 88 14.48 3.71 28.92
CA PHE A 88 14.80 4.48 27.73
C PHE A 88 15.98 5.40 28.03
N SER A 89 17.01 5.35 27.21
CA SER A 89 18.19 6.19 27.31
C SER A 89 18.35 7.03 26.06
N ALA A 90 18.80 8.28 26.20
CA ALA A 90 19.03 9.16 25.07
C ALA A 90 20.09 10.20 25.42
N GLY A 91 20.75 10.79 24.44
CA GLY A 91 21.77 11.78 24.72
C GLY A 91 22.30 12.48 23.47
N ILE A 92 23.15 13.47 23.73
CA ILE A 92 23.92 14.20 22.71
C ILE A 92 25.38 14.22 23.15
N GLU A 93 26.25 13.68 22.29
CA GLU A 93 27.69 13.59 22.52
C GLU A 93 28.40 14.95 22.34
N PRO A 94 29.65 15.13 22.84
CA PRO A 94 30.42 16.37 22.67
C PRO A 94 30.66 16.79 21.22
N ASP A 95 30.54 15.87 20.26
CA ASP A 95 30.64 16.14 18.82
C ASP A 95 29.30 16.47 18.14
N GLY A 96 28.19 16.45 18.89
CA GLY A 96 26.83 16.71 18.41
C GLY A 96 26.08 15.46 17.96
N THR A 97 26.65 14.26 18.07
CA THR A 97 25.93 13.01 17.75
C THR A 97 24.79 12.78 18.73
N MET A 98 23.56 12.71 18.23
CA MET A 98 22.38 12.37 19.01
C MET A 98 22.17 10.86 19.00
N TRP A 99 21.66 10.30 20.10
CA TRP A 99 21.42 8.87 20.18
C TRP A 99 20.24 8.50 21.08
N ILE A 100 19.65 7.34 20.81
CA ILE A 100 18.60 6.69 21.61
C ILE A 100 18.99 5.24 21.85
N GLY A 101 18.73 4.73 23.06
CA GLY A 101 18.86 3.33 23.43
C GLY A 101 17.75 2.86 24.36
N LYS A 102 17.56 1.55 24.47
CA LYS A 102 16.60 0.89 25.37
C LYS A 102 17.28 -0.25 26.11
N ASP A 103 17.10 -0.30 27.42
CA ASP A 103 17.62 -1.35 28.30
C ASP A 103 19.12 -1.63 28.14
N GLY A 104 19.89 -0.57 27.87
CA GLY A 104 21.34 -0.61 27.67
C GLY A 104 21.80 -0.89 26.24
N VAL A 105 20.87 -1.09 25.31
CA VAL A 105 21.15 -1.31 23.88
C VAL A 105 20.95 0.01 23.12
N LEU A 106 21.95 0.42 22.33
CA LEU A 106 21.84 1.54 21.41
C LEU A 106 20.90 1.17 20.25
N LEU A 107 19.87 1.98 20.01
CA LEU A 107 18.84 1.73 18.97
C LEU A 107 19.01 2.63 17.75
N ALA A 108 19.35 3.91 17.95
CA ALA A 108 19.46 4.87 16.86
C ALA A 108 20.49 5.96 17.14
N GLN A 109 21.07 6.50 16.07
CA GLN A 109 21.96 7.67 16.09
C GLN A 109 21.69 8.59 14.91
N ALA A 110 21.88 9.89 15.12
CA ALA A 110 21.82 10.90 14.05
C ALA A 110 22.77 12.06 14.33
N ALA A 111 23.08 12.84 13.30
CA ALA A 111 23.85 14.07 13.46
C ALA A 111 22.95 15.19 14.02
N GLY A 112 23.40 15.85 15.08
CA GLY A 112 22.74 17.01 15.67
C GLY A 112 23.75 18.10 16.06
N VAL A 113 23.40 18.85 17.10
CA VAL A 113 24.25 19.89 17.68
C VAL A 113 24.25 19.77 19.20
N VAL A 114 25.32 20.27 19.82
CA VAL A 114 25.44 20.31 21.28
C VAL A 114 24.50 21.40 21.83
N PRO A 115 23.68 21.12 22.87
CA PRO A 115 22.80 22.11 23.49
C PRO A 115 23.55 23.36 23.99
N ASP A 116 22.98 24.53 23.73
CA ASP A 116 23.48 25.79 24.27
C ASP A 116 23.30 25.88 25.80
N ASP A 117 24.20 26.65 26.43
CA ASP A 117 24.14 27.05 27.85
C ASP A 117 23.09 28.16 28.00
N VAL A 118 21.84 27.73 28.17
CA VAL A 118 20.65 28.59 28.29
C VAL A 118 19.74 28.08 29.39
N GLU A 119 19.24 29.01 30.21
CA GLU A 119 18.29 28.69 31.28
C GLU A 119 16.96 28.22 30.68
N ARG A 120 16.62 26.94 30.87
CA ARG A 120 15.33 26.37 30.46
C ARG A 120 14.34 26.47 31.61
N THR A 121 13.24 27.19 31.39
CA THR A 121 12.32 27.56 32.49
C THR A 121 11.24 26.51 32.80
N ASN A 122 11.02 25.55 31.92
CA ASN A 122 10.05 24.48 32.08
C ASN A 122 10.77 23.13 32.09
N GLU A 123 10.56 22.36 33.15
CA GLU A 123 11.13 21.02 33.36
C GLU A 123 9.96 20.05 33.58
N LEU A 124 9.51 19.39 32.51
CA LEU A 124 8.29 18.58 32.51
C LEU A 124 8.61 17.09 32.36
N ILE A 125 7.93 16.26 33.15
CA ILE A 125 8.02 14.79 33.11
C ILE A 125 6.62 14.25 32.86
N GLY A 126 6.42 13.49 31.79
CA GLY A 126 5.09 13.00 31.42
C GLY A 126 4.13 14.09 30.92
N GLU A 127 4.59 15.33 30.77
CA GLU A 127 3.81 16.51 30.34
C GLU A 127 4.58 17.25 29.24
N SER A 128 3.91 18.20 28.56
CA SER A 128 4.44 18.88 27.39
C SER A 128 4.42 20.41 27.54
N ASN A 129 5.39 21.06 26.89
CA ASN A 129 5.39 22.50 26.69
C ASN A 129 4.29 22.97 25.72
N TRP A 130 3.69 22.05 24.94
CA TRP A 130 2.51 22.31 24.11
C TRP A 130 1.23 22.03 24.89
N PRO A 131 0.27 22.96 24.89
CA PRO A 131 -0.97 22.81 25.65
C PRO A 131 -1.91 21.73 25.09
N ASP A 132 -1.76 21.37 23.82
CA ASP A 132 -2.64 20.43 23.11
C ASP A 132 -2.10 18.99 23.10
N ASP A 133 -0.84 18.79 23.50
CA ASP A 133 -0.24 17.46 23.60
C ASP A 133 -0.88 16.68 24.74
N THR A 134 -1.07 15.37 24.51
CA THR A 134 -1.65 14.50 25.54
C THR A 134 -0.58 14.17 26.58
N PRO A 135 -0.81 14.40 27.88
CA PRO A 135 0.09 13.91 28.93
C PRO A 135 0.29 12.40 28.80
N LEU A 136 1.45 11.89 29.22
CA LEU A 136 1.78 10.48 29.14
C LEU A 136 0.68 9.63 29.79
N ILE A 137 0.01 8.82 28.97
CA ILE A 137 -0.89 7.77 29.43
C ILE A 137 0.02 6.58 29.74
N GLY A 138 0.54 6.59 30.95
CA GLY A 138 1.62 5.70 31.34
C GLY A 138 2.20 6.09 32.69
N ALA A 139 3.46 5.73 32.91
CA ALA A 139 4.19 6.12 34.11
C ALA A 139 5.67 6.35 33.81
N VAL A 140 6.23 7.42 34.35
CA VAL A 140 7.68 7.58 34.56
C VAL A 140 7.96 7.27 36.03
N THR A 141 8.89 6.37 36.30
CA THR A 141 9.20 5.90 37.66
C THR A 141 10.62 6.24 38.12
N GLY A 142 11.53 6.51 37.18
CA GLY A 142 12.89 6.93 37.47
C GLY A 142 13.46 7.79 36.33
N ILE A 143 14.30 8.75 36.68
CA ILE A 143 15.01 9.60 35.72
C ILE A 143 16.38 9.98 36.26
N GLU A 144 17.39 9.90 35.40
CA GLU A 144 18.74 10.38 35.66
C GLU A 144 19.23 11.14 34.42
N ILE A 145 19.79 12.33 34.63
CA ILE A 145 20.42 13.15 33.58
C ILE A 145 21.81 13.52 34.07
N VAL A 146 22.82 13.30 33.23
CA VAL A 146 24.23 13.60 33.53
C VAL A 146 24.86 14.38 32.38
N ALA A 147 25.72 15.34 32.72
CA ALA A 147 26.58 15.98 31.74
C ALA A 147 27.64 15.00 31.26
N VAL A 148 27.84 14.92 29.95
CA VAL A 148 28.82 14.03 29.31
C VAL A 148 30.10 14.82 29.06
N THR A 149 31.22 14.29 29.55
CA THR A 149 32.55 14.77 29.16
C THR A 149 33.15 13.81 28.12
N GLU A 150 34.23 14.19 27.42
CA GLU A 150 34.86 13.37 26.35
C GLU A 150 35.29 11.93 26.78
N ASP A 151 35.09 11.54 28.05
CA ASP A 151 35.41 10.21 28.63
C ASP A 151 34.15 9.36 28.92
N ASP A 152 32.92 9.86 28.66
CA ASP A 152 31.63 9.24 29.04
C ASP A 152 30.73 8.92 27.82
N SER A 153 31.30 8.40 26.73
CA SER A 153 30.61 8.13 25.45
C SER A 153 29.51 7.05 25.56
N ALA A 154 28.53 7.09 24.64
CA ALA A 154 27.48 6.10 24.41
C ALA A 154 27.95 4.62 24.57
N PRO A 155 27.06 3.70 25.00
CA PRO A 155 27.41 2.29 25.18
C PRO A 155 28.00 1.70 23.89
N ASP A 156 29.24 1.23 23.99
CA ASP A 156 29.95 0.57 22.89
C ASP A 156 29.24 -0.76 22.56
N PRO A 157 28.80 -1.00 21.31
CA PRO A 157 28.20 -2.27 20.91
C PRO A 157 29.13 -3.49 21.09
N ALA A 158 30.41 -3.30 21.41
CA ALA A 158 31.42 -4.37 21.53
C ALA A 158 31.85 -4.77 22.96
N ASP A 159 31.34 -4.19 24.05
CA ASP A 159 31.79 -4.55 25.41
C ASP A 159 30.64 -4.71 26.43
N PRO A 160 30.12 -5.94 26.66
CA PRO A 160 29.31 -6.20 27.83
C PRO A 160 30.21 -6.16 29.07
N ALA A 161 30.11 -5.07 29.83
CA ALA A 161 30.86 -4.90 31.07
C ALA A 161 30.79 -6.16 31.98
N PRO A 162 31.91 -6.58 32.59
CA PRO A 162 31.96 -7.82 33.35
C PRO A 162 31.21 -7.67 34.68
N VAL A 163 30.12 -8.40 34.83
CA VAL A 163 29.54 -8.70 36.15
C VAL A 163 30.42 -9.73 36.84
N ASP A 164 31.14 -9.29 37.88
CA ASP A 164 31.92 -10.14 38.79
C ASP A 164 30.96 -10.82 39.79
N PRO A 165 30.76 -12.15 39.74
CA PRO A 165 30.05 -12.84 40.80
C PRO A 165 31.06 -13.28 41.88
N ASP A 166 30.91 -12.70 43.07
CA ASP A 166 31.58 -13.19 44.29
C ASP A 166 31.36 -14.71 44.48
N PRO A 167 32.37 -15.47 44.91
CA PRO A 167 32.30 -16.93 44.94
C PRO A 167 31.53 -17.43 46.17
N VAL A 168 30.51 -18.26 45.94
CA VAL A 168 29.92 -19.14 46.96
C VAL A 168 30.22 -20.59 46.64
N ASP A 169 30.86 -21.25 47.61
CA ASP A 169 31.34 -22.64 47.64
C ASP A 169 30.17 -23.65 47.48
N PRO A 170 30.34 -24.79 46.78
CA PRO A 170 29.26 -25.73 46.54
C PRO A 170 29.19 -26.81 47.64
N ASP A 171 27.97 -27.15 48.07
CA ASP A 171 27.69 -28.43 48.74
C ASP A 171 26.82 -29.32 47.83
N PRO A 172 27.17 -30.60 47.62
CA PRO A 172 26.52 -31.47 46.64
C PRO A 172 25.57 -32.49 47.28
N VAL A 173 24.41 -32.75 46.65
CA VAL A 173 23.61 -34.01 46.59
C VAL A 173 22.21 -33.68 46.02
N ASP A 174 21.46 -34.46 45.25
CA ASP A 174 21.54 -35.70 44.44
C ASP A 174 20.16 -35.72 43.69
N PRO A 175 19.99 -36.36 42.51
CA PRO A 175 18.92 -36.04 41.57
C PRO A 175 17.63 -36.84 41.80
N ASP A 176 16.50 -36.28 41.39
CA ASP A 176 15.30 -37.03 40.99
C ASP A 176 14.72 -36.37 39.71
N PRO A 177 14.17 -37.14 38.76
CA PRO A 177 14.09 -36.77 37.36
C PRO A 177 12.77 -36.06 37.02
N ALA A 178 12.88 -34.99 36.25
CA ALA A 178 11.85 -34.47 35.38
C ALA A 178 12.54 -34.32 34.01
N ASP A 179 12.18 -35.19 33.08
CA ASP A 179 11.46 -34.84 31.85
C ASP A 179 12.31 -33.92 30.96
N PRO A 180 12.77 -34.36 29.77
CA PRO A 180 13.63 -33.54 28.95
C PRO A 180 12.83 -32.33 28.46
N ASP A 181 13.09 -31.18 29.07
CA ASP A 181 12.84 -29.91 28.40
C ASP A 181 13.61 -29.94 27.06
N PRO A 182 12.97 -29.55 25.95
CA PRO A 182 13.64 -29.44 24.67
C PRO A 182 14.83 -28.52 24.83
N VAL A 183 16.00 -29.01 24.42
CA VAL A 183 17.22 -28.22 24.34
C VAL A 183 16.95 -27.14 23.31
N ASP A 184 16.85 -25.90 23.77
CA ASP A 184 16.88 -24.74 22.89
C ASP A 184 18.24 -24.76 22.14
N PRO A 185 18.26 -24.86 20.81
CA PRO A 185 19.52 -24.84 20.08
C PRO A 185 20.22 -23.50 20.31
N ASP A 186 21.47 -23.59 20.72
CA ASP A 186 22.45 -22.51 20.75
C ASP A 186 22.45 -21.74 19.41
N PRO A 187 22.14 -20.44 19.36
CA PRO A 187 22.15 -19.66 18.12
C PRO A 187 23.58 -19.27 17.77
N THR A 188 24.41 -20.27 17.44
CA THR A 188 25.72 -20.04 16.82
C THR A 188 25.96 -20.92 15.58
N ASP A 189 24.93 -21.54 15.00
CA ASP A 189 24.98 -21.92 13.59
C ASP A 189 24.66 -20.70 12.73
N THR A 190 25.70 -20.00 12.27
CA THR A 190 25.57 -19.01 11.21
C THR A 190 24.99 -19.72 9.98
N LEU A 191 23.85 -19.25 9.47
CA LEU A 191 23.26 -19.76 8.22
C LEU A 191 24.31 -19.78 7.11
N ALA A 192 24.28 -20.82 6.28
CA ALA A 192 25.22 -20.95 5.18
C ALA A 192 24.94 -19.91 4.09
N GLN A 193 26.01 -19.36 3.49
CA GLN A 193 25.92 -18.57 2.26
C GLN A 193 25.37 -19.41 1.10
N VAL A 194 24.81 -18.76 0.08
CA VAL A 194 24.23 -19.40 -1.10
C VAL A 194 25.11 -19.11 -2.33
N ASP A 195 25.90 -20.09 -2.75
CA ASP A 195 26.93 -19.91 -3.79
C ASP A 195 26.60 -20.68 -5.09
N GLY A 196 25.32 -20.72 -5.46
CA GLY A 196 24.82 -21.48 -6.60
C GLY A 196 23.46 -22.10 -6.33
N ALA A 197 23.19 -23.24 -6.99
CA ALA A 197 21.99 -24.03 -6.74
C ALA A 197 21.85 -24.37 -5.25
N PHE A 198 20.64 -24.27 -4.72
CA PHE A 198 20.38 -24.43 -3.29
C PHE A 198 18.94 -24.89 -3.02
N SER A 199 18.71 -25.33 -1.78
CA SER A 199 17.36 -25.35 -1.21
C SER A 199 17.37 -24.85 0.24
N VAL A 200 16.29 -24.19 0.64
CA VAL A 200 16.02 -23.77 2.03
C VAL A 200 14.82 -24.54 2.54
N THR A 201 14.94 -25.12 3.73
CA THR A 201 13.80 -25.67 4.48
C THR A 201 13.55 -24.85 5.73
N LEU A 202 12.30 -24.59 6.07
CA LEU A 202 11.90 -23.87 7.28
C LEU A 202 10.49 -24.28 7.71
N THR A 203 10.13 -24.00 8.96
CA THR A 203 8.76 -24.11 9.46
C THR A 203 8.27 -22.71 9.78
N ALA A 204 7.08 -22.32 9.32
CA ALA A 204 6.57 -20.96 9.52
C ALA A 204 5.07 -20.91 9.79
N ARG A 205 4.66 -19.88 10.53
CA ARG A 205 3.27 -19.53 10.81
C ARG A 205 3.07 -18.03 10.73
N PHE A 206 2.08 -17.58 9.97
CA PHE A 206 1.65 -16.19 9.94
C PHE A 206 0.55 -15.97 10.97
N ASP A 207 0.79 -15.15 11.98
CA ASP A 207 -0.22 -14.83 13.00
C ASP A 207 -1.16 -13.70 12.57
N ASN A 208 -0.68 -12.81 11.70
CA ASN A 208 -1.49 -11.77 11.07
C ASN A 208 -1.04 -11.51 9.63
N ILE A 209 -1.72 -12.14 8.67
CA ILE A 209 -1.41 -12.01 7.24
C ILE A 209 -1.60 -10.58 6.79
N GLN A 210 -2.72 -9.96 7.18
CA GLN A 210 -3.07 -8.58 6.83
C GLN A 210 -2.31 -7.53 7.66
N GLY A 211 -1.57 -7.95 8.68
CA GLY A 211 -0.94 -7.06 9.66
C GLY A 211 0.36 -6.42 9.20
N GLY A 212 0.91 -6.86 8.08
CA GLY A 212 2.18 -6.38 7.56
C GLY A 212 2.30 -6.64 6.07
N TYR A 213 2.96 -5.73 5.37
CA TYR A 213 3.26 -5.84 3.95
C TYR A 213 4.62 -6.53 3.76
N TRP A 214 4.68 -7.44 2.79
CA TRP A 214 5.89 -8.15 2.36
C TRP A 214 6.62 -8.87 3.50
N GLN A 215 5.87 -9.49 4.41
CA GLN A 215 6.43 -10.21 5.54
C GLN A 215 7.32 -11.38 5.05
N ARG A 216 8.61 -11.31 5.37
CA ARG A 216 9.63 -12.24 4.86
C ARG A 216 9.66 -13.52 5.68
N PHE A 217 9.67 -14.68 5.02
CA PHE A 217 10.14 -15.91 5.65
C PHE A 217 11.66 -15.82 5.85
N TYR A 218 12.38 -15.47 4.77
CA TYR A 218 13.80 -15.14 4.80
C TYR A 218 14.15 -14.14 3.70
N ASP A 219 15.23 -13.38 3.91
CA ASP A 219 15.78 -12.43 2.94
C ASP A 219 17.32 -12.41 3.05
N PHE A 220 17.95 -13.10 2.11
CA PHE A 220 19.40 -13.24 2.03
C PHE A 220 19.94 -12.28 0.98
N GLY A 221 20.71 -11.26 1.36
CA GLY A 221 21.20 -10.25 0.42
C GLY A 221 22.23 -9.31 1.02
N SER A 222 22.51 -8.22 0.34
CA SER A 222 23.47 -7.19 0.81
C SER A 222 22.83 -5.80 1.00
N GLY A 223 21.50 -5.77 1.11
CA GLY A 223 20.68 -4.56 1.18
C GLY A 223 19.52 -4.61 0.17
N PRO A 224 18.65 -3.58 0.13
CA PRO A 224 17.48 -3.54 -0.76
C PRO A 224 17.83 -3.71 -2.24
N GLY A 225 17.46 -4.83 -2.86
CA GLY A 225 17.61 -5.13 -4.29
C GLY A 225 19.02 -5.53 -4.72
N TRP A 226 19.93 -5.78 -3.77
CA TRP A 226 21.33 -6.12 -4.02
C TRP A 226 21.61 -7.59 -3.70
N ASP A 227 21.67 -8.40 -4.76
CA ASP A 227 21.98 -9.84 -4.72
C ASP A 227 21.01 -10.64 -3.81
N ASN A 228 19.76 -10.18 -3.66
CA ASN A 228 18.78 -10.79 -2.78
C ASN A 228 18.30 -12.15 -3.28
N ILE A 229 18.12 -13.07 -2.33
CA ILE A 229 17.34 -14.30 -2.46
C ILE A 229 16.35 -14.25 -1.32
N LEU A 230 15.07 -14.07 -1.63
CA LEU A 230 14.04 -13.88 -0.60
C LEU A 230 12.86 -14.80 -0.86
N PHE A 231 12.27 -15.29 0.24
CA PHE A 231 11.00 -15.98 0.24
C PHE A 231 10.04 -15.20 1.13
N THR A 232 8.91 -14.77 0.58
CA THR A 232 8.09 -13.70 1.14
C THR A 232 6.60 -13.93 0.96
N GLN A 233 5.79 -13.34 1.83
CA GLN A 233 4.41 -12.98 1.50
C GLN A 233 4.41 -11.92 0.39
N VAL A 234 3.46 -11.98 -0.54
CA VAL A 234 3.23 -10.91 -1.53
C VAL A 234 2.33 -9.87 -0.89
N GLU A 235 2.85 -8.66 -0.71
CA GLU A 235 2.15 -7.57 -0.01
C GLU A 235 1.56 -8.05 1.34
N ASN A 236 0.29 -7.79 1.60
CA ASN A 236 -0.45 -8.30 2.76
C ASN A 236 -1.43 -9.44 2.39
N THR A 237 -1.23 -10.10 1.24
CA THR A 237 -2.12 -11.14 0.69
C THR A 237 -1.80 -12.56 1.21
N THR A 238 -2.55 -13.57 0.78
CA THR A 238 -2.28 -14.99 1.08
C THR A 238 -1.22 -15.63 0.17
N ASP A 239 -0.66 -14.88 -0.77
CA ASP A 239 0.31 -15.39 -1.74
C ASP A 239 1.73 -15.39 -1.20
N VAL A 240 2.57 -16.29 -1.71
CA VAL A 240 4.00 -16.31 -1.39
C VAL A 240 4.85 -16.35 -2.65
N ALA A 241 5.98 -15.65 -2.62
CA ALA A 241 6.92 -15.59 -3.73
C ALA A 241 8.34 -15.97 -3.29
N LEU A 242 9.04 -16.72 -4.14
CA LEU A 242 10.48 -16.89 -4.08
C LEU A 242 11.09 -16.02 -5.19
N GLU A 243 12.04 -15.16 -4.82
CA GLU A 243 12.70 -14.23 -5.73
C GLU A 243 14.22 -14.34 -5.69
N LEU A 244 14.84 -14.13 -6.85
CA LEU A 244 16.27 -13.94 -7.02
C LEU A 244 16.50 -12.59 -7.72
N HIS A 245 17.13 -11.66 -7.02
CA HIS A 245 17.57 -10.37 -7.52
C HIS A 245 19.05 -10.48 -7.87
N GLN A 246 19.38 -10.45 -9.17
CA GLN A 246 20.76 -10.63 -9.60
C GLN A 246 21.04 -9.91 -10.93
N GLY A 247 22.14 -9.16 -10.96
CA GLY A 247 22.61 -8.52 -12.20
C GLY A 247 21.65 -7.47 -12.77
N GLY A 248 20.78 -6.90 -11.93
CA GLY A 248 19.73 -5.96 -12.35
C GLY A 248 18.47 -6.63 -12.90
N SER A 249 18.37 -7.96 -12.83
CA SER A 249 17.17 -8.72 -13.16
C SER A 249 16.57 -9.33 -11.89
N VAL A 250 15.24 -9.47 -11.88
CA VAL A 250 14.50 -10.18 -10.83
C VAL A 250 13.89 -11.41 -11.48
N TYR A 251 14.14 -12.59 -10.91
CA TYR A 251 13.48 -13.84 -11.27
C TYR A 251 12.54 -14.19 -10.13
N ARG A 252 11.28 -14.53 -10.44
CA ARG A 252 10.23 -14.75 -9.44
C ARG A 252 9.44 -16.01 -9.77
N VAL A 253 9.04 -16.74 -8.72
CA VAL A 253 7.98 -17.76 -8.79
C VAL A 253 6.98 -17.48 -7.67
N VAL A 254 5.69 -17.44 -8.00
CA VAL A 254 4.60 -17.15 -7.06
C VAL A 254 3.77 -18.42 -6.86
N ALA A 255 3.44 -18.72 -5.61
CA ALA A 255 2.45 -19.71 -5.23
C ALA A 255 1.23 -18.98 -4.66
N PRO A 256 0.12 -18.88 -5.41
CA PRO A 256 -1.08 -18.18 -4.96
C PRO A 256 -1.81 -18.96 -3.86
N ASP A 257 -2.50 -18.24 -2.97
CA ASP A 257 -3.30 -18.77 -1.86
C ASP A 257 -2.56 -19.77 -0.95
N ALA A 258 -1.24 -19.58 -0.83
CA ALA A 258 -0.39 -20.54 -0.14
C ALA A 258 -0.41 -20.36 1.39
N LEU A 259 -0.79 -19.19 1.90
CA LEU A 259 -0.86 -18.88 3.33
C LEU A 259 -2.25 -19.14 3.91
N SER A 260 -2.28 -19.51 5.19
CA SER A 260 -3.50 -19.51 6.00
C SER A 260 -3.16 -19.00 7.39
N GLN A 261 -3.86 -17.97 7.85
CA GLN A 261 -3.51 -17.29 9.10
C GLN A 261 -3.65 -18.25 10.30
N GLY A 262 -2.62 -18.29 11.15
CA GLY A 262 -2.49 -19.18 12.29
C GLY A 262 -2.07 -20.62 11.92
N GLU A 263 -1.93 -20.96 10.64
CA GLU A 263 -1.44 -22.27 10.21
C GLU A 263 0.09 -22.34 10.30
N THR A 264 0.60 -23.36 10.99
CA THR A 264 2.03 -23.72 10.93
C THR A 264 2.24 -24.75 9.83
N ALA A 265 3.11 -24.44 8.88
CA ALA A 265 3.43 -25.32 7.76
C ALA A 265 4.95 -25.46 7.57
N ASP A 266 5.36 -26.61 7.01
CA ASP A 266 6.74 -26.86 6.61
C ASP A 266 6.93 -26.41 5.17
N TRP A 267 7.92 -25.55 4.94
CA TRP A 267 8.22 -24.99 3.63
C TRP A 267 9.56 -25.47 3.12
N ARG A 268 9.61 -25.70 1.81
CA ARG A 268 10.86 -25.90 1.09
C ARG A 268 10.87 -25.07 -0.18
N THR A 269 11.95 -24.33 -0.39
CA THR A 269 12.15 -23.50 -1.58
C THR A 269 13.54 -23.77 -2.15
N GLY A 270 13.75 -23.49 -3.43
CA GLY A 270 15.09 -23.64 -4.00
C GLY A 270 15.20 -23.24 -5.45
N ILE A 271 16.45 -23.23 -5.91
CA ILE A 271 16.81 -23.05 -7.32
C ILE A 271 17.82 -24.14 -7.67
N ASP A 272 17.55 -24.90 -8.73
CA ASP A 272 18.43 -25.99 -9.15
C ASP A 272 19.63 -25.53 -10.02
N ALA A 273 20.41 -26.50 -10.51
CA ALA A 273 21.61 -26.23 -11.30
C ALA A 273 21.33 -25.74 -12.72
N ASP A 274 20.09 -25.89 -13.21
CA ASP A 274 19.64 -25.40 -14.51
C ASP A 274 18.93 -24.04 -14.39
N GLY A 275 18.58 -23.62 -13.17
CA GLY A 275 17.96 -22.32 -12.87
C GLY A 275 16.47 -22.42 -12.56
N LEU A 276 15.90 -23.63 -12.47
CA LEU A 276 14.49 -23.82 -12.15
C LEU A 276 14.24 -23.46 -10.68
N MET A 277 13.40 -22.45 -10.46
CA MET A 277 12.95 -21.97 -9.15
C MET A 277 11.70 -22.71 -8.72
N TRP A 278 11.52 -22.92 -7.42
CA TRP A 278 10.34 -23.63 -6.92
C TRP A 278 9.98 -23.41 -5.46
N ILE A 279 8.70 -23.65 -5.16
CA ILE A 279 8.09 -23.54 -3.82
C ILE A 279 7.33 -24.84 -3.49
N GLU A 280 7.56 -25.37 -2.29
CA GLU A 280 6.86 -26.51 -1.71
C GLU A 280 6.32 -26.17 -0.31
N LYS A 281 5.10 -26.64 -0.01
CA LYS A 281 4.45 -26.57 1.30
C LYS A 281 4.01 -27.97 1.74
N ASP A 282 4.39 -28.40 2.94
CA ASP A 282 4.10 -29.70 3.53
C ASP A 282 4.44 -30.90 2.62
N GLY A 283 5.51 -30.76 1.83
CA GLY A 283 5.99 -31.76 0.87
C GLY A 283 5.24 -31.80 -0.47
N VAL A 284 4.37 -30.82 -0.74
CA VAL A 284 3.66 -30.66 -2.02
C VAL A 284 4.25 -29.49 -2.80
N ARG A 285 4.58 -29.71 -4.07
CA ARG A 285 5.01 -28.68 -5.03
C ARG A 285 3.85 -27.75 -5.33
N LEU A 286 4.00 -26.47 -5.01
CA LEU A 286 2.98 -25.44 -5.25
C LEU A 286 3.25 -24.68 -6.55
N ALA A 287 4.51 -24.33 -6.83
CA ALA A 287 4.87 -23.55 -8.00
C ALA A 287 6.30 -23.83 -8.49
N GLU A 288 6.53 -23.62 -9.79
CA GLU A 288 7.84 -23.64 -10.44
C GLU A 288 7.92 -22.65 -11.59
N ALA A 289 9.08 -22.04 -11.80
CA ALA A 289 9.34 -21.13 -12.91
C ALA A 289 10.82 -21.15 -13.30
N GLU A 290 11.11 -20.81 -14.56
CA GLU A 290 12.48 -20.66 -15.05
C GLU A 290 13.09 -19.38 -14.48
N GLY A 291 14.27 -19.50 -13.86
CA GLY A 291 15.01 -18.38 -13.29
C GLY A 291 16.46 -18.36 -13.74
N ALA A 292 17.35 -18.08 -12.79
CA ALA A 292 18.80 -18.19 -13.00
C ALA A 292 19.46 -18.84 -11.79
N VAL A 293 20.61 -19.47 -12.02
CA VAL A 293 21.43 -19.99 -10.92
C VAL A 293 22.01 -18.81 -10.13
N PRO A 294 21.86 -18.77 -8.78
CA PRO A 294 22.48 -17.74 -7.96
C PRO A 294 23.98 -17.62 -8.18
N ALA A 295 24.47 -16.39 -8.19
CA ALA A 295 25.88 -16.08 -8.29
C ALA A 295 26.56 -16.41 -6.96
N ASP A 296 27.81 -16.85 -7.09
CA ASP A 296 28.76 -17.04 -5.99
C ASP A 296 29.20 -15.66 -5.46
N VAL A 297 28.40 -15.12 -4.54
CA VAL A 297 28.61 -13.82 -3.89
C VAL A 297 28.34 -13.92 -2.40
N ASP A 298 29.24 -13.33 -1.60
CA ASP A 298 29.04 -13.21 -0.15
C ASP A 298 27.92 -12.20 0.13
N ARG A 299 26.81 -12.66 0.69
CA ARG A 299 25.68 -11.83 1.11
C ARG A 299 25.89 -11.35 2.54
N ALA A 300 25.81 -10.04 2.75
CA ALA A 300 26.08 -9.43 4.05
C ALA A 300 25.02 -9.76 5.12
N ASN A 301 23.77 -9.97 4.68
CA ASN A 301 22.61 -10.16 5.53
C ASN A 301 21.95 -11.51 5.18
N LEU A 302 21.83 -12.40 6.16
CA LEU A 302 21.07 -13.65 6.04
C LEU A 302 19.87 -13.57 7.00
N LEU A 303 18.88 -12.75 6.64
CA LEU A 303 17.75 -12.42 7.52
C LEU A 303 16.68 -13.52 7.46
N VAL A 304 16.05 -13.76 8.60
CA VAL A 304 14.92 -14.69 8.78
C VAL A 304 13.82 -13.93 9.51
N GLY A 305 12.59 -13.97 9.00
CA GLY A 305 11.48 -13.20 9.59
C GLY A 305 11.61 -11.68 9.43
N SER A 306 12.57 -11.20 8.64
CA SER A 306 12.92 -9.77 8.52
C SER A 306 13.43 -9.47 7.11
N SER A 307 13.41 -8.19 6.75
CA SER A 307 13.72 -7.73 5.39
C SER A 307 14.97 -6.86 5.34
N ASN A 308 15.65 -6.88 4.20
CA ASN A 308 16.67 -5.90 3.87
C ASN A 308 16.07 -4.52 3.55
N TRP A 309 14.77 -4.44 3.28
CA TRP A 309 14.03 -3.20 3.04
C TRP A 309 13.54 -2.62 4.37
N PRO A 310 13.96 -1.40 4.73
CA PRO A 310 13.62 -0.79 6.02
C PRO A 310 12.13 -0.49 6.22
N GLY A 311 11.33 -0.48 5.14
CA GLY A 311 9.90 -0.21 5.17
C GLY A 311 9.02 -1.47 5.25
N ASP A 312 9.59 -2.66 5.11
CA ASP A 312 8.81 -3.90 5.18
C ASP A 312 8.53 -4.26 6.64
N THR A 313 7.31 -4.70 6.90
CA THR A 313 6.94 -5.18 8.23
C THR A 313 7.66 -6.51 8.51
N PRO A 314 8.40 -6.65 9.63
CA PRO A 314 8.91 -7.96 10.04
C PRO A 314 7.77 -8.98 10.16
N MET A 315 8.08 -10.26 9.96
CA MET A 315 7.03 -11.29 9.94
C MET A 315 6.29 -11.34 11.29
N ILE A 316 4.98 -11.08 11.24
CA ILE A 316 4.06 -11.18 12.36
C ILE A 316 3.65 -12.64 12.47
N GLY A 317 4.47 -13.41 13.17
CA GLY A 317 4.34 -14.85 13.23
C GLY A 317 5.60 -15.50 13.77
N THR A 318 5.86 -16.74 13.34
CA THR A 318 7.08 -17.46 13.70
C THR A 318 7.73 -18.04 12.44
N VAL A 319 9.06 -17.99 12.39
CA VAL A 319 9.88 -18.74 11.44
C VAL A 319 10.92 -19.51 12.25
N GLU A 320 10.94 -20.82 12.09
CA GLU A 320 11.77 -21.74 12.86
C GLU A 320 12.45 -22.75 11.93
N ALA A 321 13.46 -23.46 12.45
CA ALA A 321 14.12 -24.58 11.78
C ALA A 321 14.72 -24.27 10.39
N VAL A 322 15.14 -23.03 10.15
CA VAL A 322 15.73 -22.61 8.86
C VAL A 322 17.04 -23.37 8.62
N THR A 323 17.11 -24.09 7.49
CA THR A 323 18.30 -24.82 7.04
C THR A 323 18.56 -24.51 5.57
N VAL A 324 19.80 -24.11 5.24
CA VAL A 324 20.26 -23.86 3.87
C VAL A 324 21.13 -25.02 3.41
N LEU A 325 20.82 -25.59 2.23
CA LEU A 325 21.57 -26.68 1.61
C LEU A 325 22.07 -26.27 0.23
N ASN A 326 23.39 -26.15 0.08
CA ASN A 326 24.03 -25.85 -1.21
C ASN A 326 24.25 -27.09 -2.07
N GLY A 327 24.00 -26.97 -3.38
CA GLY A 327 24.31 -27.97 -4.39
C GLY A 327 23.35 -29.17 -4.46
N GLU A 328 22.20 -29.13 -3.78
CA GLU A 328 21.14 -30.14 -3.95
C GLU A 328 20.22 -29.78 -5.13
N ALA A 329 20.01 -30.74 -6.02
CA ALA A 329 18.90 -30.71 -6.98
C ALA A 329 17.59 -31.06 -6.25
N ALA A 330 16.47 -30.52 -6.74
CA ALA A 330 15.13 -30.78 -6.22
C ALA A 330 14.90 -32.28 -5.95
N PRO A 331 14.20 -32.67 -4.86
CA PRO A 331 13.80 -34.05 -4.68
C PRO A 331 12.84 -34.43 -5.80
N VAL A 332 13.28 -35.35 -6.66
CA VAL A 332 12.36 -36.14 -7.48
C VAL A 332 11.68 -37.16 -6.56
N ASP A 333 10.41 -36.94 -6.19
CA ASP A 333 9.60 -38.01 -5.59
C ASP A 333 9.07 -38.98 -6.68
N PRO A 334 8.62 -40.20 -6.36
CA PRO A 334 9.14 -41.41 -6.95
C PRO A 334 8.09 -42.07 -7.84
N VAL A 335 8.35 -42.09 -9.15
CA VAL A 335 7.83 -43.08 -10.10
C VAL A 335 6.30 -43.17 -10.20
N ASP A 336 5.73 -42.61 -11.27
CA ASP A 336 4.76 -43.35 -12.08
C ASP A 336 5.50 -43.87 -13.33
N PRO A 337 5.58 -45.19 -13.56
CA PRO A 337 6.33 -45.74 -14.68
C PRO A 337 5.45 -45.86 -15.93
N ASP A 338 5.60 -44.95 -16.89
CA ASP A 338 5.63 -45.34 -18.32
C ASP A 338 6.16 -44.19 -19.21
N PRO A 339 7.37 -44.33 -19.78
CA PRO A 339 7.52 -43.99 -21.17
C PRO A 339 8.08 -45.21 -21.92
N THR A 340 7.21 -45.90 -22.65
CA THR A 340 7.58 -46.83 -23.72
C THR A 340 7.59 -46.04 -25.02
N ASP A 341 8.75 -45.65 -25.56
CA ASP A 341 9.74 -46.43 -26.34
C ASP A 341 9.94 -45.65 -27.69
N PRO A 342 10.97 -45.85 -28.54
CA PRO A 342 11.91 -44.77 -28.83
C PRO A 342 12.15 -44.52 -30.34
N ASP A 343 12.96 -43.49 -30.62
CA ASP A 343 13.94 -43.44 -31.73
C ASP A 343 13.40 -43.27 -33.19
N PRO A 344 14.25 -42.95 -34.19
CA PRO A 344 14.82 -41.63 -34.52
C PRO A 344 14.61 -41.23 -36.01
N THR A 345 15.15 -40.07 -36.40
CA THR A 345 15.75 -39.67 -37.71
C THR A 345 15.21 -38.38 -38.34
N ASP A 346 16.00 -37.29 -38.24
CA ASP A 346 16.64 -36.46 -39.32
C ASP A 346 15.85 -36.21 -40.63
N PRO A 347 15.92 -35.05 -41.35
CA PRO A 347 16.75 -33.84 -41.19
C PRO A 347 15.98 -32.49 -41.29
N ASP A 348 16.70 -31.38 -41.07
CA ASP A 348 16.27 -30.01 -41.40
C ASP A 348 15.64 -29.88 -42.80
N PRO A 349 14.56 -29.08 -42.94
CA PRO A 349 14.21 -28.44 -44.19
C PRO A 349 14.23 -26.91 -44.05
N VAL A 350 15.16 -26.31 -44.79
CA VAL A 350 15.06 -25.06 -45.54
C VAL A 350 13.83 -24.17 -45.32
N ASP A 351 14.14 -22.93 -44.90
CA ASP A 351 13.41 -21.67 -45.02
C ASP A 351 12.33 -21.62 -46.13
N PRO A 352 11.03 -21.47 -45.78
CA PRO A 352 10.00 -21.14 -46.75
C PRO A 352 9.82 -19.62 -46.83
N VAL A 353 10.08 -19.12 -48.03
CA VAL A 353 9.60 -17.84 -48.54
C VAL A 353 8.11 -17.60 -48.19
N ASP A 354 7.87 -16.40 -47.66
CA ASP A 354 6.62 -15.67 -47.51
C ASP A 354 5.51 -16.04 -48.52
N PRO A 355 4.37 -16.58 -48.03
CA PRO A 355 3.10 -16.52 -48.74
C PRO A 355 2.29 -15.31 -48.25
N THR A 356 2.06 -14.39 -49.18
CA THR A 356 0.98 -13.39 -49.18
C THR A 356 -0.23 -13.77 -48.32
N GLU A 357 -0.55 -12.91 -47.34
CA GLU A 357 -1.78 -12.87 -46.54
C GLU A 357 -2.98 -13.46 -47.28
N ALA A 358 -3.46 -14.59 -46.78
CA ALA A 358 -4.86 -14.94 -46.87
C ALA A 358 -5.51 -14.36 -45.60
N ALA A 359 -6.65 -13.70 -45.76
CA ALA A 359 -7.46 -13.21 -44.65
C ALA A 359 -7.62 -14.29 -43.57
N ASP A 360 -7.31 -13.94 -42.33
CA ASP A 360 -7.56 -14.78 -41.16
C ASP A 360 -9.04 -15.14 -41.09
N PRO A 361 -9.39 -16.37 -40.70
CA PRO A 361 -10.77 -16.71 -40.39
C PRO A 361 -11.15 -16.01 -39.08
N ASP A 362 -12.14 -15.10 -39.15
CA ASP A 362 -12.78 -14.36 -38.05
C ASP A 362 -12.52 -15.02 -36.67
N ASP A 363 -11.67 -14.39 -35.85
CA ASP A 363 -11.50 -14.78 -34.45
C ASP A 363 -12.84 -14.51 -33.75
N PRO A 364 -13.43 -15.49 -33.02
CA PRO A 364 -14.69 -15.27 -32.32
C PRO A 364 -14.67 -14.15 -31.27
N LEU A 365 -13.51 -13.55 -30.96
CA LEU A 365 -13.37 -12.39 -30.07
C LEU A 365 -12.99 -11.09 -30.80
N ASP A 366 -12.90 -11.06 -32.14
CA ASP A 366 -12.73 -9.81 -32.86
C ASP A 366 -13.97 -8.90 -32.67
N PRO A 367 -13.78 -7.58 -32.50
CA PRO A 367 -14.90 -6.65 -32.30
C PRO A 367 -15.88 -6.76 -33.49
N PRO A 368 -17.19 -6.87 -33.22
CA PRO A 368 -18.19 -6.97 -34.26
C PRO A 368 -18.18 -5.68 -35.10
N GLY A 369 -17.93 -5.82 -36.41
CA GLY A 369 -17.69 -4.70 -37.34
C GLY A 369 -18.88 -3.78 -37.65
N ALA A 370 -19.69 -3.43 -36.65
CA ALA A 370 -20.81 -2.50 -36.70
C ALA A 370 -20.65 -1.26 -35.79
N GLY A 371 -19.85 -1.34 -34.72
CA GLY A 371 -19.54 -0.20 -33.87
C GLY A 371 -18.44 0.71 -34.47
N THR A 372 -18.23 1.86 -33.84
CA THR A 372 -17.21 2.84 -34.23
C THR A 372 -16.37 3.26 -33.03
N GLY A 373 -15.36 2.46 -32.69
CA GLY A 373 -14.30 2.82 -31.75
C GLY A 373 -14.52 2.43 -30.30
N ASP A 374 -13.60 2.89 -29.45
CA ASP A 374 -13.48 2.47 -28.07
C ASP A 374 -14.26 3.39 -27.12
N MET A 375 -14.99 2.79 -26.19
CA MET A 375 -15.51 3.48 -25.01
C MET A 375 -14.82 2.95 -23.75
N ILE A 376 -14.33 3.85 -22.92
CA ILE A 376 -13.67 3.55 -21.65
C ILE A 376 -14.53 4.12 -20.54
N VAL A 377 -14.90 3.28 -19.56
CA VAL A 377 -15.66 3.73 -18.38
C VAL A 377 -14.86 3.35 -17.14
N VAL A 378 -14.40 4.37 -16.41
CA VAL A 378 -13.55 4.23 -15.21
C VAL A 378 -14.05 5.12 -14.08
N ALA A 379 -13.63 4.83 -12.86
CA ALA A 379 -14.07 5.57 -11.69
C ALA A 379 -13.41 6.96 -11.61
N HIS A 380 -12.09 7.01 -11.80
CA HIS A 380 -11.23 8.15 -11.55
C HIS A 380 -10.34 8.48 -12.74
N GLN A 381 -9.76 9.68 -12.70
CA GLN A 381 -9.03 10.29 -13.81
C GLN A 381 -7.73 9.57 -14.18
N ASP A 382 -7.08 8.89 -13.24
CA ASP A 382 -5.83 8.16 -13.47
C ASP A 382 -6.01 6.72 -13.92
N ASP A 383 -7.16 6.11 -13.67
CA ASP A 383 -7.40 4.67 -13.87
C ASP A 383 -7.07 4.18 -15.28
N ASP A 384 -7.57 4.87 -16.30
CA ASP A 384 -7.35 4.48 -17.69
C ASP A 384 -5.89 4.69 -18.12
N LEU A 385 -5.22 5.70 -17.56
CA LEU A 385 -3.80 5.96 -17.79
C LEU A 385 -2.90 4.89 -17.17
N LEU A 386 -3.33 4.28 -16.06
CA LEU A 386 -2.56 3.30 -15.31
C LEU A 386 -2.81 1.86 -15.76
N PHE A 387 -4.06 1.50 -16.01
CA PHE A 387 -4.46 0.09 -16.15
C PHE A 387 -4.90 -0.32 -17.55
N MET A 388 -5.10 0.64 -18.47
CA MET A 388 -5.60 0.41 -19.84
C MET A 388 -4.69 1.00 -20.93
N ASN A 389 -3.46 1.35 -20.56
CA ASN A 389 -2.43 1.80 -21.47
C ASN A 389 -1.31 0.76 -21.53
N PRO A 390 -0.80 0.38 -22.73
CA PRO A 390 -0.85 1.15 -23.98
C PRO A 390 -2.07 0.90 -24.90
N THR A 391 -3.07 0.08 -24.54
CA THR A 391 -4.21 -0.18 -25.45
C THR A 391 -4.90 1.10 -25.90
N ILE A 392 -5.22 2.01 -24.97
CA ILE A 392 -5.83 3.32 -25.29
C ILE A 392 -4.90 4.18 -26.16
N ALA A 393 -3.61 4.24 -25.84
CA ALA A 393 -2.64 5.00 -26.63
C ALA A 393 -2.57 4.51 -28.09
N HIS A 394 -2.73 3.21 -28.33
CA HIS A 394 -2.81 2.64 -29.66
C HIS A 394 -4.16 2.92 -30.36
N ALA A 395 -5.28 2.91 -29.63
CA ALA A 395 -6.58 3.32 -30.15
C ALA A 395 -6.55 4.79 -30.64
N ILE A 396 -5.91 5.68 -29.88
CA ILE A 396 -5.73 7.10 -30.23
C ILE A 396 -4.91 7.30 -31.51
N ASP A 397 -3.95 6.40 -31.81
CA ASP A 397 -3.20 6.46 -33.07
C ASP A 397 -4.04 6.04 -34.30
N GLY A 398 -5.20 5.41 -34.06
CA GLY A 398 -6.15 4.95 -35.06
C GLY A 398 -7.02 6.06 -35.66
N ASP A 399 -7.92 5.66 -36.57
CA ASP A 399 -8.91 6.55 -37.18
C ASP A 399 -10.30 6.46 -36.48
N GLU A 400 -10.41 5.64 -35.44
CA GLU A 400 -11.67 5.36 -34.73
C GLU A 400 -11.84 6.25 -33.50
N PRO A 401 -13.08 6.60 -33.12
CA PRO A 401 -13.33 7.42 -31.94
C PRO A 401 -12.86 6.76 -30.64
N VAL A 402 -12.39 7.58 -29.70
CA VAL A 402 -12.05 7.18 -28.33
C VAL A 402 -12.87 8.05 -27.37
N THR A 403 -13.81 7.43 -26.66
CA THR A 403 -14.65 8.11 -25.68
C THR A 403 -14.34 7.62 -24.27
N VAL A 404 -14.02 8.53 -23.35
CA VAL A 404 -13.76 8.22 -21.95
C VAL A 404 -14.86 8.78 -21.07
N VAL A 405 -15.34 7.99 -20.12
CA VAL A 405 -16.37 8.38 -19.15
C VAL A 405 -15.80 8.17 -17.74
N TYR A 406 -15.53 9.28 -17.05
CA TYR A 406 -15.13 9.29 -15.65
C TYR A 406 -16.37 9.41 -14.78
N LEU A 407 -16.64 8.37 -13.97
CA LEU A 407 -17.86 8.29 -13.16
C LEU A 407 -17.83 9.27 -12.00
N THR A 408 -16.71 9.32 -11.28
CA THR A 408 -16.54 10.20 -10.12
C THR A 408 -15.66 11.41 -10.46
N ALA A 409 -15.65 12.39 -9.58
CA ALA A 409 -14.70 13.50 -9.64
C ALA A 409 -13.30 13.11 -9.14
N GLY A 410 -13.16 11.93 -8.51
CA GLY A 410 -11.93 11.54 -7.83
C GLY A 410 -11.46 12.63 -6.86
N ASP A 411 -12.42 13.20 -6.14
CA ASP A 411 -12.23 14.44 -5.38
C ASP A 411 -11.44 14.22 -4.10
N PHE A 412 -11.29 12.99 -3.62
CA PHE A 412 -10.60 12.71 -2.37
C PHE A 412 -11.14 13.56 -1.18
N GLY A 413 -12.42 13.91 -1.21
CA GLY A 413 -13.07 14.81 -0.25
C GLY A 413 -12.70 16.30 -0.37
N GLN A 414 -11.98 16.69 -1.42
CA GLN A 414 -11.46 18.03 -1.67
C GLN A 414 -12.37 18.83 -2.61
N GLU A 415 -12.13 20.14 -2.65
CA GLU A 415 -12.89 21.09 -3.49
C GLU A 415 -12.49 21.07 -4.98
N GLU A 416 -13.20 21.86 -5.78
CA GLU A 416 -13.04 21.98 -7.25
C GLU A 416 -11.63 22.31 -7.73
N SER A 417 -10.84 23.00 -6.92
CA SER A 417 -9.46 23.29 -7.25
C SER A 417 -8.62 22.01 -7.41
N TYR A 418 -8.95 20.95 -6.67
CA TYR A 418 -8.27 19.66 -6.73
C TYR A 418 -8.81 18.78 -7.85
N TRP A 419 -10.10 18.42 -7.82
CA TRP A 419 -10.65 17.51 -8.83
C TRP A 419 -10.64 18.12 -10.23
N GLY A 420 -10.80 19.45 -10.35
CA GLY A 420 -10.66 20.14 -11.64
C GLY A 420 -9.24 20.07 -12.21
N ALA A 421 -8.21 20.05 -11.35
CA ALA A 421 -6.83 19.84 -11.79
C ALA A 421 -6.64 18.42 -12.34
N ARG A 422 -7.26 17.40 -11.73
CA ARG A 422 -7.24 16.02 -12.26
C ARG A 422 -7.88 15.94 -13.65
N GLU A 423 -9.00 16.63 -13.88
CA GLU A 423 -9.62 16.74 -15.22
C GLU A 423 -8.67 17.40 -16.24
N ASP A 424 -7.92 18.43 -15.84
CA ASP A 424 -6.92 19.06 -16.69
C ASP A 424 -5.70 18.14 -16.95
N GLY A 425 -5.35 17.31 -15.96
CA GLY A 425 -4.28 16.32 -16.07
C GLY A 425 -4.53 15.25 -17.13
N VAL A 426 -5.74 14.68 -17.17
CA VAL A 426 -6.11 13.70 -18.20
C VAL A 426 -6.18 14.33 -19.58
N LYS A 427 -6.68 15.56 -19.68
CA LYS A 427 -6.68 16.33 -20.92
C LYS A 427 -5.26 16.54 -21.45
N GLU A 428 -4.29 16.83 -20.58
CA GLU A 428 -2.88 16.94 -20.99
C GLU A 428 -2.30 15.59 -21.43
N ALA A 429 -2.57 14.51 -20.68
CA ALA A 429 -2.09 13.17 -21.01
C ALA A 429 -2.61 12.68 -22.37
N TYR A 430 -3.92 12.81 -22.62
CA TYR A 430 -4.54 12.42 -23.90
C TYR A 430 -4.07 13.27 -25.07
N ALA A 431 -3.95 14.58 -24.88
CA ALA A 431 -3.38 15.46 -25.91
C ALA A 431 -1.96 15.03 -26.29
N TRP A 432 -1.15 14.66 -25.30
CA TRP A 432 0.20 14.15 -25.55
C TRP A 432 0.17 12.81 -26.29
N MET A 433 -0.69 11.87 -25.89
CA MET A 433 -0.86 10.58 -26.59
C MET A 433 -1.31 10.77 -28.04
N ALA A 434 -2.14 11.79 -28.31
CA ALA A 434 -2.60 12.20 -29.63
C ALA A 434 -1.55 12.97 -30.46
N GLY A 435 -0.36 13.23 -29.88
CA GLY A 435 0.71 13.97 -30.54
C GLY A 435 0.43 15.47 -30.72
N ASP A 436 -0.44 16.06 -29.89
CA ASP A 436 -0.72 17.49 -29.87
C ASP A 436 0.11 18.21 -28.79
N ASP A 437 1.20 18.86 -29.21
CA ASP A 437 2.11 19.60 -28.32
C ASP A 437 1.57 20.96 -27.83
N ASP A 438 0.47 21.48 -28.39
CA ASP A 438 -0.16 22.76 -28.02
C ASP A 438 -1.69 22.62 -28.03
N PRO A 439 -2.24 21.74 -27.17
CA PRO A 439 -3.62 21.30 -27.30
C PRO A 439 -4.61 22.39 -26.96
N THR A 440 -5.71 22.40 -27.71
CA THR A 440 -6.91 23.16 -27.36
C THR A 440 -8.05 22.19 -27.10
N TRP A 441 -8.47 22.10 -25.85
CA TRP A 441 -9.67 21.37 -25.45
C TRP A 441 -10.89 22.27 -25.56
N ILE A 442 -11.97 21.74 -26.11
CA ILE A 442 -13.27 22.42 -26.16
C ILE A 442 -14.16 21.84 -25.08
N ASP A 443 -14.30 22.57 -23.98
CA ASP A 443 -15.24 22.21 -22.91
C ASP A 443 -16.67 22.60 -23.29
N GLU A 444 -17.60 21.68 -23.06
CA GLU A 444 -19.02 21.83 -23.31
C GLU A 444 -19.88 21.12 -22.26
N THR A 445 -21.17 21.41 -22.28
CA THR A 445 -22.18 20.69 -21.49
C THR A 445 -23.09 19.95 -22.45
N VAL A 446 -23.14 18.63 -22.31
CA VAL A 446 -24.03 17.75 -23.07
C VAL A 446 -25.24 17.41 -22.21
N THR A 447 -26.42 17.87 -22.61
CA THR A 447 -27.67 17.54 -21.91
C THR A 447 -28.30 16.28 -22.48
N LEU A 448 -28.34 15.20 -21.70
CA LEU A 448 -29.14 14.02 -21.98
C LEU A 448 -30.56 14.21 -21.44
N SER A 449 -31.58 13.72 -22.16
CA SER A 449 -32.98 13.80 -21.72
C SER A 449 -33.59 12.42 -21.59
N LEU A 450 -33.63 11.89 -20.37
CA LEU A 450 -34.03 10.52 -20.04
C LEU A 450 -35.25 10.55 -19.11
N GLY A 451 -36.28 9.77 -19.39
CA GLY A 451 -37.50 9.75 -18.56
C GLY A 451 -38.25 11.09 -18.41
N GLY A 452 -37.88 12.12 -19.19
CA GLY A 452 -38.39 13.49 -19.04
C GLY A 452 -37.60 14.35 -18.04
N GLN A 453 -36.52 13.82 -17.48
CA GLN A 453 -35.49 14.53 -16.72
C GLN A 453 -34.31 14.88 -17.63
N GLY A 454 -33.64 16.00 -17.36
CA GLY A 454 -32.41 16.39 -18.05
C GLY A 454 -31.21 16.12 -17.16
N PHE A 455 -30.13 15.59 -17.74
CA PHE A 455 -28.83 15.40 -17.10
C PHE A 455 -27.79 16.20 -17.87
N ASP A 456 -27.16 17.18 -17.22
CA ASP A 456 -26.19 18.09 -17.82
C ASP A 456 -24.78 17.56 -17.54
N LEU A 457 -24.19 16.85 -18.50
CA LEU A 457 -22.87 16.24 -18.35
C LEU A 457 -21.77 17.22 -18.79
N ALA A 458 -20.72 17.38 -17.98
CA ALA A 458 -19.50 18.04 -18.43
C ALA A 458 -18.81 17.15 -19.48
N SER A 459 -18.44 17.72 -20.63
CA SER A 459 -17.74 17.01 -21.68
C SER A 459 -16.66 17.88 -22.29
N SER A 460 -15.57 17.26 -22.71
CA SER A 460 -14.48 17.95 -23.42
C SER A 460 -14.05 17.11 -24.61
N TYR A 461 -13.70 17.75 -25.72
CA TYR A 461 -13.06 17.07 -26.86
C TYR A 461 -11.85 17.86 -27.34
N LEU A 462 -10.88 17.15 -27.90
CA LEU A 462 -9.65 17.76 -28.40
C LEU A 462 -9.91 18.43 -29.77
N GLU A 463 -9.67 19.74 -29.92
CA GLU A 463 -10.02 20.48 -31.14
C GLU A 463 -9.30 19.92 -32.38
N SER A 464 -8.04 19.47 -32.21
CA SER A 464 -7.22 18.90 -33.28
C SER A 464 -7.67 17.49 -33.69
N GLN A 465 -8.29 16.74 -32.77
CA GLN A 465 -8.84 15.39 -32.97
C GLN A 465 -10.16 15.21 -32.21
N PRO A 466 -11.30 15.73 -32.74
CA PRO A 466 -12.57 15.75 -32.01
C PRO A 466 -13.20 14.39 -31.70
N ASP A 467 -12.65 13.33 -32.30
CA ASP A 467 -13.04 11.94 -32.05
C ASP A 467 -12.44 11.42 -30.73
N ILE A 468 -11.52 12.17 -30.10
CA ILE A 468 -11.09 11.97 -28.71
C ILE A 468 -11.97 12.84 -27.80
N ARG A 469 -12.80 12.19 -26.98
CA ARG A 469 -13.80 12.85 -26.14
C ARG A 469 -13.84 12.29 -24.73
N MET A 470 -14.06 13.18 -23.78
CA MET A 470 -14.21 12.85 -22.36
C MET A 470 -15.57 13.32 -21.84
N TYR A 471 -16.12 12.57 -20.89
CA TYR A 471 -17.26 12.94 -20.06
C TYR A 471 -16.88 12.84 -18.59
N PHE A 472 -17.19 13.88 -17.81
CA PHE A 472 -16.96 13.92 -16.37
C PHE A 472 -18.32 13.94 -15.69
N LEU A 473 -18.73 12.81 -15.11
CA LEU A 473 -20.01 12.69 -14.41
C LEU A 473 -19.94 13.32 -13.03
N ARG A 474 -18.75 13.38 -12.43
CA ARG A 474 -18.46 14.12 -11.19
C ARG A 474 -19.29 13.65 -9.98
N LEU A 475 -19.64 12.36 -9.92
CA LEU A 475 -20.14 11.78 -8.67
C LEU A 475 -19.04 11.86 -7.58
N PRO A 476 -19.40 11.87 -6.29
CA PRO A 476 -18.40 11.88 -5.22
C PRO A 476 -17.56 10.61 -5.19
N ASP A 477 -16.28 10.76 -4.86
CA ASP A 477 -15.36 9.67 -4.54
C ASP A 477 -15.85 8.89 -3.31
N GLY A 478 -15.94 7.58 -3.48
CA GLY A 478 -16.47 6.63 -2.53
C GLY A 478 -15.46 6.09 -1.53
N PHE A 479 -14.15 6.27 -1.72
CA PHE A 479 -13.10 5.63 -0.92
C PHE A 479 -13.32 4.10 -0.83
N HIS A 480 -13.55 3.55 0.37
CA HIS A 480 -13.90 2.13 0.57
C HIS A 480 -15.42 1.88 0.55
N GLY A 481 -16.19 2.81 -0.01
CA GLY A 481 -17.64 2.79 -0.11
C GLY A 481 -18.34 3.69 0.90
N GLU A 482 -17.63 4.28 1.86
CA GLU A 482 -18.19 5.20 2.83
C GLU A 482 -18.44 6.62 2.29
N GLY A 483 -17.68 7.06 1.29
CA GLY A 483 -17.68 8.43 0.76
C GLY A 483 -17.13 9.47 1.76
N SER A 484 -16.80 10.66 1.26
CA SER A 484 -16.29 11.75 2.12
C SER A 484 -17.39 12.46 2.90
N ASP A 485 -17.05 12.97 4.09
CA ASP A 485 -17.92 13.87 4.86
C ASP A 485 -18.27 15.15 4.05
N THR A 486 -17.36 15.64 3.19
CA THR A 486 -17.56 16.83 2.32
C THR A 486 -18.78 16.68 1.42
N TYR A 487 -18.97 15.47 0.90
CA TYR A 487 -20.05 15.14 -0.03
C TYR A 487 -21.09 14.20 0.62
N ASN A 488 -21.28 14.34 1.93
CA ASN A 488 -22.32 13.68 2.73
C ASN A 488 -22.23 12.13 2.79
N GLY A 489 -21.05 11.58 2.57
CA GLY A 489 -20.81 10.14 2.55
C GLY A 489 -21.58 9.43 1.42
N GLU A 490 -21.86 10.13 0.33
CA GLU A 490 -22.41 9.54 -0.89
C GLU A 490 -21.29 8.80 -1.64
N SER A 491 -21.61 7.63 -2.23
CA SER A 491 -20.65 6.77 -2.93
C SER A 491 -21.35 5.88 -3.94
N LEU A 492 -20.61 5.35 -4.91
CA LEU A 492 -21.14 4.37 -5.87
C LEU A 492 -21.59 3.09 -5.16
N TYR A 493 -20.82 2.59 -4.18
CA TYR A 493 -21.18 1.44 -3.34
C TYR A 493 -22.58 1.60 -2.73
N LYS A 494 -22.83 2.71 -2.04
CA LYS A 494 -24.11 2.94 -1.35
C LYS A 494 -25.26 3.10 -2.32
N LEU A 495 -25.00 3.69 -3.49
CA LEU A 495 -26.00 3.85 -4.53
C LEU A 495 -26.39 2.50 -5.15
N ALA A 496 -25.40 1.67 -5.49
CA ALA A 496 -25.59 0.33 -6.04
C ALA A 496 -26.36 -0.59 -5.07
N HIS A 497 -26.03 -0.53 -3.79
CA HIS A 497 -26.68 -1.33 -2.74
C HIS A 497 -28.00 -0.74 -2.22
N GLY A 498 -28.42 0.43 -2.73
CA GLY A 498 -29.64 1.11 -2.30
C GLY A 498 -29.63 1.62 -0.85
N GLU A 499 -28.44 1.76 -0.25
CA GLU A 499 -28.27 2.40 1.05
C GLU A 499 -28.57 3.90 0.98
N ILE A 500 -28.25 4.52 -0.15
CA ILE A 500 -28.76 5.83 -0.55
C ILE A 500 -29.68 5.69 -1.76
N GLN A 501 -30.71 6.53 -1.83
CA GLN A 501 -31.63 6.53 -2.99
C GLN A 501 -31.07 7.31 -4.17
N THR A 502 -30.22 8.29 -3.90
CA THR A 502 -29.64 9.18 -4.89
C THR A 502 -28.27 9.66 -4.45
N ALA A 503 -27.39 9.93 -5.41
CA ALA A 503 -26.13 10.64 -5.23
C ALA A 503 -26.12 11.92 -6.07
N THR A 504 -25.58 13.00 -5.54
CA THR A 504 -25.49 14.33 -6.17
C THR A 504 -24.05 14.61 -6.56
N THR A 505 -23.83 15.14 -7.76
CA THR A 505 -22.49 15.47 -8.24
C THR A 505 -21.83 16.53 -7.38
N VAL A 506 -20.50 16.51 -7.29
CA VAL A 506 -19.73 17.42 -6.43
C VAL A 506 -19.89 18.90 -6.80
N ASP A 507 -20.28 19.18 -8.06
CA ASP A 507 -20.62 20.52 -8.57
C ASP A 507 -22.13 20.85 -8.46
N GLY A 508 -22.96 19.91 -7.98
CA GLY A 508 -24.40 20.03 -7.82
C GLY A 508 -25.19 20.10 -9.13
N ALA A 509 -24.57 19.80 -10.28
CA ALA A 509 -25.22 19.83 -11.58
C ALA A 509 -26.29 18.75 -11.73
N ASN A 510 -26.05 17.54 -11.22
CA ASN A 510 -26.94 16.40 -11.36
C ASN A 510 -27.18 15.67 -10.03
N THR A 511 -28.32 15.00 -9.95
CA THR A 511 -28.62 14.02 -8.90
C THR A 511 -29.12 12.76 -9.58
N TYR A 512 -28.46 11.64 -9.30
CA TYR A 512 -28.71 10.34 -9.91
C TYR A 512 -29.29 9.38 -8.89
N SER A 513 -30.38 8.68 -9.22
CA SER A 513 -30.61 7.34 -8.68
C SER A 513 -29.74 6.31 -9.41
N ALA A 514 -29.68 5.08 -8.90
CA ALA A 514 -29.01 3.97 -9.59
C ALA A 514 -29.55 3.78 -11.02
N GLU A 515 -30.88 3.80 -11.20
CA GLU A 515 -31.54 3.70 -12.51
C GLU A 515 -31.18 4.86 -13.45
N ASP A 516 -31.07 6.08 -12.90
CA ASP A 516 -30.67 7.26 -13.68
C ASP A 516 -29.22 7.14 -14.17
N LEU A 517 -28.30 6.70 -13.32
CA LEU A 517 -26.88 6.52 -13.66
C LEU A 517 -26.73 5.45 -14.76
N THR A 518 -27.34 4.28 -14.59
CA THR A 518 -27.36 3.22 -15.61
C THR A 518 -27.93 3.74 -16.93
N SER A 519 -29.08 4.44 -16.89
CA SER A 519 -29.71 5.00 -18.10
C SER A 519 -28.83 6.03 -18.80
N VAL A 520 -28.05 6.82 -18.05
CA VAL A 520 -27.09 7.77 -18.62
C VAL A 520 -25.95 7.04 -19.32
N LEU A 521 -25.40 5.99 -18.72
CA LEU A 521 -24.37 5.17 -19.34
C LEU A 521 -24.87 4.49 -20.62
N THR A 522 -26.08 3.89 -20.59
CA THR A 522 -26.71 3.32 -21.80
C THR A 522 -26.90 4.39 -22.88
N ALA A 523 -27.33 5.60 -22.51
CA ALA A 523 -27.49 6.68 -23.48
C ALA A 523 -26.17 7.19 -24.08
N LEU A 524 -25.06 7.09 -23.34
CA LEU A 524 -23.72 7.36 -23.87
C LEU A 524 -23.28 6.26 -24.83
N LEU A 525 -23.47 4.98 -24.47
CA LEU A 525 -23.25 3.82 -25.35
C LEU A 525 -24.04 3.97 -26.66
N ASP A 526 -25.34 4.26 -26.59
CA ASP A 526 -26.20 4.51 -27.76
C ASP A 526 -25.73 5.70 -28.62
N SER A 527 -25.14 6.72 -28.00
CA SER A 527 -24.73 7.95 -28.69
C SER A 527 -23.42 7.78 -29.46
N HIS A 528 -22.52 6.94 -28.96
CA HIS A 528 -21.18 6.72 -29.54
C HIS A 528 -21.06 5.41 -30.31
N GLY A 529 -21.88 4.41 -29.97
CA GLY A 529 -21.93 3.11 -30.63
C GLY A 529 -20.56 2.40 -30.67
N PRO A 530 -19.87 2.22 -29.53
CA PRO A 530 -18.55 1.60 -29.52
C PRO A 530 -18.63 0.12 -29.95
N ASP A 531 -17.55 -0.39 -30.56
CA ASP A 531 -17.38 -1.84 -30.77
C ASP A 531 -16.55 -2.50 -29.67
N THR A 532 -15.85 -1.70 -28.85
CA THR A 532 -15.16 -2.18 -27.64
C THR A 532 -15.48 -1.30 -26.42
N LEU A 533 -15.86 -1.93 -25.30
CA LEU A 533 -16.04 -1.30 -24.00
C LEU A 533 -14.94 -1.76 -23.03
N HIS A 534 -14.18 -0.81 -22.49
CA HIS A 534 -13.09 -1.07 -21.53
C HIS A 534 -13.52 -0.72 -20.10
N LEU A 535 -13.33 -1.65 -19.18
CA LEU A 535 -13.72 -1.56 -17.76
C LEU A 535 -12.59 -2.03 -16.84
N GLN A 536 -12.65 -1.69 -15.55
CA GLN A 536 -11.77 -2.29 -14.53
C GLN A 536 -12.36 -3.60 -13.99
N SER A 537 -11.51 -4.58 -13.71
CA SER A 537 -11.92 -5.86 -13.11
C SER A 537 -12.13 -5.74 -11.60
N GLU A 538 -12.85 -6.71 -11.02
CA GLU A 538 -12.97 -6.84 -9.56
C GLU A 538 -11.78 -7.60 -8.96
N SER A 539 -11.28 -7.16 -7.81
CA SER A 539 -10.31 -7.91 -7.00
C SER A 539 -10.51 -7.62 -5.50
N GLU A 540 -9.93 -8.43 -4.61
CA GLU A 540 -10.10 -8.27 -3.15
C GLU A 540 -9.48 -6.98 -2.60
N ILE A 541 -8.48 -6.43 -3.28
CA ILE A 541 -7.79 -5.20 -2.89
C ILE A 541 -8.25 -3.98 -3.70
N GLU A 542 -9.24 -4.15 -4.56
CA GLU A 542 -9.65 -3.13 -5.51
C GLU A 542 -10.36 -1.96 -4.83
N HIS A 543 -10.24 -0.77 -5.44
CA HIS A 543 -10.98 0.38 -4.97
C HIS A 543 -12.50 0.17 -5.13
N SER A 544 -13.29 0.61 -4.13
CA SER A 544 -14.75 0.37 -4.13
C SER A 544 -15.44 0.98 -5.36
N ASP A 545 -15.02 2.16 -5.78
CA ASP A 545 -15.58 2.81 -6.97
C ASP A 545 -15.21 2.11 -8.28
N HIS A 546 -14.09 1.39 -8.37
CA HIS A 546 -13.75 0.63 -9.60
C HIS A 546 -14.75 -0.51 -9.78
N VAL A 547 -14.98 -1.27 -8.70
CA VAL A 547 -15.93 -2.39 -8.66
C VAL A 547 -17.34 -1.92 -8.99
N HIS A 548 -17.85 -0.90 -8.28
CA HIS A 548 -19.22 -0.44 -8.51
C HIS A 548 -19.39 0.40 -9.77
N GLY A 549 -18.32 1.04 -10.23
CA GLY A 549 -18.30 1.70 -11.53
C GLY A 549 -18.46 0.73 -12.69
N ALA A 550 -17.68 -0.36 -12.67
CA ALA A 550 -17.82 -1.47 -13.61
C ALA A 550 -19.21 -2.13 -13.51
N GLU A 551 -19.75 -2.32 -12.29
CA GLU A 551 -21.11 -2.84 -12.08
C GLU A 551 -22.17 -1.99 -12.80
N PHE A 552 -22.12 -0.66 -12.65
CA PHE A 552 -23.04 0.24 -13.35
C PHE A 552 -22.88 0.22 -14.88
N ALA A 553 -21.65 0.11 -15.37
CA ALA A 553 -21.37 0.00 -16.80
C ALA A 553 -21.86 -1.33 -17.40
N VAL A 554 -21.67 -2.44 -16.70
CA VAL A 554 -22.21 -3.75 -17.10
C VAL A 554 -23.74 -3.75 -17.05
N ALA A 555 -24.35 -3.15 -16.03
CA ALA A 555 -25.81 -3.00 -15.97
C ALA A 555 -26.36 -2.17 -17.15
N ALA A 556 -25.59 -1.20 -17.65
CA ALA A 556 -25.99 -0.39 -18.80
C ALA A 556 -26.07 -1.18 -20.10
N LEU A 557 -25.33 -2.31 -20.20
CA LEU A 557 -25.38 -3.21 -21.35
C LEU A 557 -26.71 -3.97 -21.45
N GLU A 558 -27.45 -4.16 -20.34
CA GLU A 558 -28.74 -4.86 -20.37
C GLU A 558 -29.76 -4.20 -21.32
N ASP A 559 -29.69 -2.88 -21.46
CA ASP A 559 -30.54 -2.07 -22.34
C ASP A 559 -29.81 -1.57 -23.61
N TYR A 560 -28.53 -1.91 -23.79
CA TYR A 560 -27.77 -1.57 -24.98
C TYR A 560 -27.98 -2.63 -26.08
N GLY A 561 -28.42 -2.17 -27.26
CA GLY A 561 -28.98 -3.04 -28.30
C GLY A 561 -28.05 -3.41 -29.46
N ASP A 562 -26.80 -2.97 -29.45
CA ASP A 562 -25.81 -3.31 -30.48
C ASP A 562 -24.72 -4.23 -29.88
N ASP A 563 -24.05 -4.98 -30.75
CA ASP A 563 -22.99 -5.91 -30.33
C ASP A 563 -21.69 -5.15 -30.03
N LEU A 564 -20.96 -5.53 -28.98
CA LEU A 564 -19.62 -5.03 -28.69
C LEU A 564 -18.76 -6.07 -27.95
N LEU A 565 -17.45 -5.89 -27.97
CA LEU A 565 -16.50 -6.60 -27.10
C LEU A 565 -16.39 -5.85 -25.77
N VAL A 566 -16.62 -6.51 -24.66
CA VAL A 566 -16.25 -5.98 -23.35
C VAL A 566 -14.90 -6.55 -22.96
N ARG A 567 -14.01 -5.70 -22.47
CA ARG A 567 -12.69 -6.06 -21.95
C ARG A 567 -12.49 -5.45 -20.58
N THR A 568 -12.14 -6.28 -19.59
CA THR A 568 -11.79 -5.84 -18.24
C THR A 568 -10.29 -5.87 -18.03
N TYR A 569 -9.79 -4.92 -17.24
CA TYR A 569 -8.37 -4.78 -16.93
C TYR A 569 -8.12 -4.88 -15.44
N VAL A 570 -7.04 -5.58 -15.08
CA VAL A 570 -6.59 -5.72 -13.69
C VAL A 570 -6.13 -4.37 -13.15
N GLY A 571 -6.78 -3.93 -12.07
CA GLY A 571 -6.47 -2.67 -11.38
C GLY A 571 -5.30 -2.81 -10.41
N TYR A 572 -5.54 -2.57 -9.12
CA TYR A 572 -4.47 -2.49 -8.11
C TYR A 572 -3.61 -3.75 -7.99
N GLU A 573 -4.22 -4.93 -8.17
CA GLU A 573 -3.53 -6.23 -8.14
C GLU A 573 -2.45 -6.37 -9.22
N SER A 574 -2.53 -5.58 -10.29
CA SER A 574 -1.53 -5.59 -11.35
C SER A 574 -0.13 -5.27 -10.82
N TRP A 575 0.02 -4.60 -9.68
CA TRP A 575 1.32 -4.45 -9.02
C TRP A 575 2.02 -5.80 -8.87
N GLY A 576 1.30 -6.83 -8.42
CA GLY A 576 1.86 -8.16 -8.15
C GLY A 576 2.28 -8.93 -9.41
N TYR A 577 1.85 -8.49 -10.59
CA TYR A 577 2.01 -9.21 -11.85
C TYR A 577 3.31 -8.86 -12.56
N GLU A 578 3.73 -9.71 -13.49
CA GLU A 578 4.94 -9.47 -14.28
C GLU A 578 4.82 -8.20 -15.13
N GLU A 579 5.92 -7.46 -15.24
CA GLU A 579 6.07 -6.39 -16.24
C GLU A 579 5.92 -7.01 -17.64
N ASN A 580 4.92 -6.57 -18.39
CA ASN A 580 4.59 -7.15 -19.70
C ASN A 580 4.65 -6.14 -20.86
N LEU A 581 4.95 -4.87 -20.58
CA LEU A 581 5.10 -3.85 -21.61
C LEU A 581 6.44 -3.96 -22.32
N THR A 582 6.45 -3.62 -23.62
CA THR A 582 7.70 -3.40 -24.32
C THR A 582 8.36 -2.11 -23.80
N PRO A 583 9.69 -1.94 -23.94
CA PRO A 583 10.34 -0.69 -23.52
C PRO A 583 9.81 0.58 -24.20
N GLU A 584 9.25 0.45 -25.42
CA GLU A 584 8.61 1.55 -26.15
C GLU A 584 7.26 1.90 -25.51
N ASP A 585 6.44 0.88 -25.23
CA ASP A 585 5.15 1.05 -24.56
C ASP A 585 5.32 1.59 -23.15
N GLU A 586 6.21 1.01 -22.33
CA GLU A 586 6.50 1.50 -20.98
C GLU A 586 6.92 2.98 -21.00
N THR A 587 7.76 3.38 -21.95
CA THR A 587 8.14 4.79 -22.12
C THR A 587 6.92 5.65 -22.45
N ARG A 588 6.01 5.15 -23.27
CA ARG A 588 4.79 5.85 -23.67
C ARG A 588 3.82 5.99 -22.50
N VAL A 589 3.51 4.90 -21.79
CA VAL A 589 2.65 4.88 -20.60
C VAL A 589 3.22 5.79 -19.51
N THR A 590 4.50 5.63 -19.20
CA THR A 590 5.19 6.46 -18.20
C THR A 590 5.14 7.95 -18.56
N GLU A 591 5.31 8.33 -19.82
CA GLU A 591 5.27 9.75 -20.20
C GLU A 591 3.84 10.31 -20.22
N ALA A 592 2.84 9.53 -20.63
CA ALA A 592 1.43 9.92 -20.52
C ALA A 592 1.06 10.19 -19.05
N PHE A 593 1.35 9.22 -18.16
CA PHE A 593 1.10 9.37 -16.73
C PHE A 593 1.90 10.53 -16.12
N ARG A 594 3.13 10.79 -16.60
CA ARG A 594 3.91 11.94 -16.16
C ARG A 594 3.24 13.27 -16.43
N ARG A 595 2.49 13.41 -17.53
CA ARG A 595 1.73 14.65 -17.80
C ARG A 595 0.63 14.82 -16.77
N TYR A 596 -0.17 13.78 -16.57
CA TYR A 596 -1.21 13.74 -15.56
C TYR A 596 -0.67 14.07 -14.15
N ALA A 597 0.41 13.41 -13.73
CA ALA A 597 1.03 13.57 -12.41
C ALA A 597 1.40 15.01 -12.05
N THR A 598 1.61 15.90 -13.03
CA THR A 598 1.90 17.31 -12.75
C THR A 598 0.70 18.08 -12.17
N HIS A 599 -0.50 17.54 -12.32
CA HIS A 599 -1.76 18.14 -11.85
C HIS A 599 -2.32 17.46 -10.60
N ASP A 600 -1.82 16.26 -10.27
CA ASP A 600 -2.27 15.50 -9.10
C ASP A 600 -1.17 15.41 -8.03
N PRO A 601 -1.22 16.20 -6.96
CA PRO A 601 -0.23 16.12 -5.89
C PRO A 601 -0.28 14.79 -5.11
N GLN A 602 -1.37 14.01 -5.16
CA GLN A 602 -1.50 12.76 -4.39
C GLN A 602 -0.65 11.62 -4.97
N VAL A 603 -0.21 11.73 -6.24
CA VAL A 603 0.67 10.70 -6.83
C VAL A 603 2.11 10.81 -6.35
N HIS A 604 2.47 11.91 -5.68
CA HIS A 604 3.84 12.20 -5.29
C HIS A 604 4.17 11.76 -3.86
N ALA A 605 5.30 11.07 -3.71
CA ALA A 605 5.92 10.84 -2.41
C ALA A 605 6.50 12.16 -1.84
N PRO A 606 6.69 12.28 -0.51
CA PRO A 606 7.26 13.50 0.12
C PRO A 606 8.63 13.95 -0.43
N GLY A 607 9.38 13.04 -1.08
CA GLY A 607 10.66 13.33 -1.74
C GLY A 607 10.54 13.90 -3.16
N GLY A 608 9.33 14.07 -3.69
CA GLY A 608 9.05 14.62 -5.02
C GLY A 608 9.03 13.61 -6.17
N GLY A 609 9.42 12.34 -5.94
CA GLY A 609 9.16 11.24 -6.87
C GLY A 609 7.70 10.78 -6.82
N TRP A 610 7.28 9.88 -7.70
CA TRP A 610 5.98 9.22 -7.56
C TRP A 610 6.00 8.24 -6.38
N LEU A 611 4.82 7.93 -5.82
CA LEU A 611 4.66 6.78 -4.95
C LEU A 611 5.04 5.52 -5.74
N GLU A 612 5.61 4.53 -5.05
CA GLU A 612 6.15 3.32 -5.68
C GLU A 612 5.08 2.55 -6.48
N SER A 613 3.81 2.61 -6.05
CA SER A 613 2.69 2.03 -6.79
C SER A 613 2.59 2.53 -8.21
N TYR A 614 2.63 3.84 -8.40
CA TYR A 614 2.57 4.44 -9.72
C TYR A 614 3.84 4.15 -10.53
N VAL A 615 5.00 3.93 -9.89
CA VAL A 615 6.23 3.51 -10.60
C VAL A 615 6.09 2.09 -11.14
N GLU A 616 5.39 1.23 -10.42
CA GLU A 616 5.17 -0.16 -10.80
C GLU A 616 4.04 -0.33 -11.82
N TRP A 617 2.89 0.32 -11.60
CA TRP A 617 1.72 0.20 -12.48
C TRP A 617 2.01 0.66 -13.91
N VAL A 618 2.79 1.72 -14.13
CA VAL A 618 3.11 2.22 -15.50
C VAL A 618 3.95 1.26 -16.35
N LYS A 619 4.36 0.11 -15.82
CA LYS A 619 5.17 -0.91 -16.51
C LYS A 619 4.36 -2.10 -16.99
N ARG A 620 3.05 -2.10 -16.81
CA ARG A 620 2.18 -3.25 -17.11
C ARG A 620 0.76 -2.84 -17.49
N GLU A 621 0.13 -3.72 -18.24
CA GLU A 621 -1.30 -3.67 -18.57
C GLU A 621 -1.77 -5.12 -18.65
N HIS A 622 -2.68 -5.55 -17.79
CA HIS A 622 -3.17 -6.93 -17.79
C HIS A 622 -4.66 -6.95 -18.06
N VAL A 623 -5.04 -7.61 -19.15
CA VAL A 623 -6.45 -7.93 -19.45
C VAL A 623 -6.86 -9.11 -18.56
N ASP A 624 -7.97 -8.95 -17.86
CA ASP A 624 -8.53 -9.96 -16.97
C ASP A 624 -9.51 -10.88 -17.73
N GLU A 625 -10.61 -10.30 -18.23
CA GLU A 625 -11.64 -11.03 -18.98
C GLU A 625 -12.06 -10.29 -20.26
N GLU A 626 -12.48 -11.06 -21.26
CA GLU A 626 -13.09 -10.57 -22.48
C GLU A 626 -14.36 -11.35 -22.81
N TRP A 627 -15.43 -10.65 -23.17
CA TRP A 627 -16.65 -11.29 -23.66
C TRP A 627 -17.38 -10.43 -24.68
N LEU A 628 -18.11 -11.07 -25.59
CA LEU A 628 -19.01 -10.38 -26.50
C LEU A 628 -20.36 -10.13 -25.83
N HIS A 629 -20.82 -8.88 -25.89
CA HIS A 629 -22.20 -8.50 -25.66
C HIS A 629 -23.00 -8.64 -26.96
N ASP A 630 -24.13 -9.36 -26.92
CA ASP A 630 -25.05 -9.56 -28.05
C ASP A 630 -26.31 -8.71 -27.83
N GLY A 631 -26.51 -7.70 -28.66
CA GLY A 631 -27.63 -6.76 -28.52
C GLY A 631 -29.01 -7.35 -28.88
N ASP A 632 -29.05 -8.50 -29.58
CA ASP A 632 -30.29 -9.16 -30.03
C ASP A 632 -30.88 -10.11 -28.95
N ASP A 633 -30.19 -10.34 -27.83
CA ASP A 633 -30.67 -11.21 -26.74
C ASP A 633 -31.80 -10.58 -25.88
N THR A 634 -32.27 -9.38 -26.27
CA THR A 634 -33.36 -8.66 -25.57
C THR A 634 -34.79 -9.17 -25.87
N GLU A 635 -34.99 -10.21 -26.71
CA GLU A 635 -36.33 -10.82 -26.93
C GLU A 635 -36.34 -12.38 -27.04
N ASP A 636 -36.30 -13.10 -25.92
CA ASP A 636 -37.33 -14.10 -25.51
C ASP A 636 -36.86 -14.80 -24.22
N GLY A 637 -37.70 -14.85 -23.17
CA GLY A 637 -37.31 -15.37 -21.86
C GLY A 637 -36.82 -16.82 -21.83
N ALA A 638 -35.51 -17.01 -22.02
CA ALA A 638 -34.78 -18.24 -21.79
C ALA A 638 -33.42 -17.91 -21.16
N THR A 639 -33.30 -18.23 -19.88
CA THR A 639 -32.06 -18.27 -19.10
C THR A 639 -30.90 -18.88 -19.88
N ALA A 640 -29.92 -18.06 -20.28
CA ALA A 640 -28.53 -18.48 -20.45
C ALA A 640 -27.83 -18.28 -19.10
N GLY A 641 -27.17 -19.34 -18.62
CA GLY A 641 -26.74 -19.46 -17.23
C GLY A 641 -25.33 -18.93 -17.02
N VAL A 642 -25.23 -17.83 -16.28
CA VAL A 642 -24.12 -17.59 -15.37
C VAL A 642 -24.64 -17.90 -13.96
N THR A 643 -23.87 -18.64 -13.18
CA THR A 643 -24.25 -19.10 -11.84
C THR A 643 -24.29 -17.95 -10.84
N SER A 644 -25.37 -17.16 -10.90
CA SER A 644 -25.78 -16.26 -9.83
C SER A 644 -26.15 -17.07 -8.59
N SER A 645 -25.32 -16.98 -7.56
CA SER A 645 -25.69 -17.41 -6.21
C SER A 645 -26.39 -16.27 -5.48
N ALA A 646 -27.67 -16.10 -5.82
CA ALA A 646 -28.78 -15.68 -4.95
C ALA A 646 -28.66 -14.41 -4.09
N PHE A 647 -29.48 -13.40 -4.43
CA PHE A 647 -30.22 -12.63 -3.42
C PHE A 647 -31.72 -12.56 -3.73
N LEU A 648 -32.50 -13.11 -2.80
CA LEU A 648 -33.95 -13.19 -2.79
C LEU A 648 -34.55 -11.89 -2.26
N VAL A 649 -35.47 -11.28 -3.01
CA VAL A 649 -36.42 -10.28 -2.49
C VAL A 649 -37.44 -10.97 -1.57
N PRO A 650 -37.67 -10.55 -0.30
CA PRO A 650 -38.66 -11.20 0.56
C PRO A 650 -40.12 -10.74 0.31
N ASP A 651 -41.05 -11.71 0.23
CA ASP A 651 -42.52 -11.55 0.17
C ASP A 651 -43.13 -11.12 1.54
N PRO A 652 -43.97 -10.07 1.62
CA PRO A 652 -44.42 -9.48 2.89
C PRO A 652 -45.56 -10.22 3.62
N ARG A 653 -45.67 -11.56 3.58
CA ARG A 653 -46.82 -12.29 4.17
C ARG A 653 -46.55 -13.49 5.08
N LEU A 654 -45.39 -13.59 5.73
CA LEU A 654 -45.16 -14.61 6.76
C LEU A 654 -44.71 -13.95 8.08
N GLU A 655 -45.35 -14.34 9.19
CA GLU A 655 -45.06 -13.83 10.54
C GLU A 655 -43.64 -14.23 10.99
N PRO A 656 -42.94 -13.38 11.79
CA PRO A 656 -41.54 -13.59 12.11
C PRO A 656 -41.33 -14.70 13.17
N GLU A 657 -40.37 -15.57 12.92
CA GLU A 657 -39.73 -16.44 13.92
C GLU A 657 -38.81 -15.58 14.84
N PRO A 658 -38.54 -16.01 16.09
CA PRO A 658 -37.87 -15.16 17.07
C PRO A 658 -36.36 -15.01 16.79
N GLU A 659 -35.92 -13.75 16.76
CA GLU A 659 -34.53 -13.29 16.63
C GLU A 659 -33.57 -13.88 17.69
N PRO A 660 -32.33 -14.23 17.33
CA PRO A 660 -31.24 -14.34 18.30
C PRO A 660 -30.78 -12.93 18.75
N THR A 661 -30.40 -12.83 20.01
CA THR A 661 -29.92 -11.59 20.65
C THR A 661 -28.58 -11.10 20.06
N PRO A 662 -28.38 -9.78 19.87
CA PRO A 662 -27.13 -9.24 19.34
C PRO A 662 -26.13 -8.97 20.47
N GLU A 663 -24.97 -9.63 20.41
CA GLU A 663 -23.71 -9.13 20.95
C GLU A 663 -22.72 -9.18 19.79
N THR A 664 -22.10 -8.03 19.46
CA THR A 664 -20.94 -7.78 18.55
C THR A 664 -21.15 -6.84 17.34
N GLY A 665 -22.30 -6.20 17.15
CA GLY A 665 -22.50 -5.24 16.05
C GLY A 665 -22.14 -3.78 16.36
N GLU A 666 -22.16 -3.35 17.63
CA GLU A 666 -22.01 -1.93 18.00
C GLU A 666 -20.54 -1.51 18.29
N GLU A 667 -19.61 -2.45 18.45
CA GLU A 667 -18.17 -2.15 18.68
C GLU A 667 -17.34 -2.06 17.38
N LEU A 668 -17.82 -2.64 16.27
CA LEU A 668 -17.17 -2.52 14.96
C LEU A 668 -17.47 -1.16 14.30
N ILE A 669 -18.70 -0.66 14.49
CA ILE A 669 -19.17 0.62 13.92
C ILE A 669 -18.55 1.82 14.68
N ALA A 670 -18.20 1.66 15.96
CA ALA A 670 -17.58 2.73 16.76
C ALA A 670 -16.05 2.89 16.54
N GLN A 671 -15.38 1.85 16.05
CA GLN A 671 -13.93 1.88 15.77
C GLN A 671 -13.63 2.51 14.40
N LEU A 672 -14.54 2.37 13.43
CA LEU A 672 -14.45 3.01 12.12
C LEU A 672 -14.70 4.53 12.18
N THR A 673 -15.59 4.99 13.07
CA THR A 673 -15.95 6.41 13.18
C THR A 673 -14.87 7.32 13.79
N SER A 674 -13.78 6.77 14.35
CA SER A 674 -12.85 7.54 15.19
C SER A 674 -11.52 7.87 14.52
N ALA A 675 -11.07 7.05 13.55
CA ALA A 675 -9.83 7.28 12.82
C ALA A 675 -9.94 8.38 11.76
N GLN A 676 -11.14 8.56 11.17
CA GLN A 676 -11.39 9.57 10.13
C GLN A 676 -11.88 10.92 10.69
N ALA A 677 -12.41 10.98 11.91
CA ALA A 677 -12.79 12.26 12.54
C ALA A 677 -11.59 13.19 12.84
N SER A 678 -10.36 12.66 12.88
CA SER A 678 -9.13 13.43 13.16
C SER A 678 -8.60 14.23 11.97
N TRP A 679 -9.14 14.01 10.77
CA TRP A 679 -8.79 14.79 9.58
C TRP A 679 -9.73 15.99 9.39
N TRP A 680 -10.96 15.89 9.89
CA TRP A 680 -12.02 16.90 9.70
C TRP A 680 -11.84 18.20 10.51
N HIS A 681 -11.01 18.20 11.56
CA HIS A 681 -10.88 19.36 12.45
C HIS A 681 -9.81 20.39 12.03
N ASP A 682 -8.92 20.04 11.10
CA ASP A 682 -7.74 20.85 10.73
C ASP A 682 -7.96 21.88 9.60
N GLN A 683 -9.14 21.92 8.97
CA GLN A 683 -9.44 22.83 7.85
C GLN A 683 -10.35 24.04 8.21
N GLN A 684 -10.79 24.20 9.46
CA GLN A 684 -11.56 25.40 9.89
C GLN A 684 -10.73 26.48 10.62
N ALA A 685 -9.39 26.34 10.71
CA ALA A 685 -8.54 27.28 11.46
C ALA A 685 -7.88 28.39 10.61
N GLU A 686 -8.10 28.43 9.29
CA GLU A 686 -7.48 29.43 8.38
C GLU A 686 -8.49 30.28 7.59
N GLU A 687 -9.56 30.80 8.23
CA GLU A 687 -10.34 31.92 7.66
C GLU A 687 -10.89 32.90 8.73
N VAL A 688 -10.08 33.27 9.72
CA VAL A 688 -10.41 34.41 10.61
C VAL A 688 -9.17 35.24 10.98
N ASP A 689 -8.57 35.98 10.04
CA ASP A 689 -7.89 37.25 10.42
C ASP A 689 -7.63 38.27 9.28
N GLU A 690 -8.64 38.58 8.45
CA GLU A 690 -8.59 39.80 7.63
C GLU A 690 -9.95 40.53 7.58
N ALA A 691 -10.46 40.96 8.74
CA ALA A 691 -11.61 41.87 8.78
C ALA A 691 -11.74 42.76 10.03
N GLU A 692 -10.68 43.24 10.69
CA GLU A 692 -10.83 44.36 11.65
C GLU A 692 -9.61 45.31 11.69
N THR A 693 -9.35 46.04 10.60
CA THR A 693 -8.69 47.35 10.73
C THR A 693 -9.26 48.38 9.76
N GLU A 694 -10.41 48.97 10.11
CA GLU A 694 -10.75 50.38 9.82
C GLU A 694 -12.11 50.72 10.48
N ASP A 695 -12.08 51.37 11.65
CA ASP A 695 -12.70 52.70 11.87
C ASP A 695 -12.58 53.12 13.35
N PHE A 696 -11.48 53.80 13.69
CA PHE A 696 -11.45 54.72 14.84
C PHE A 696 -11.74 56.13 14.30
N ALA A 697 -13.02 56.46 14.18
CA ALA A 697 -13.43 57.83 13.91
C ALA A 697 -13.36 58.71 15.17
N ALA A 698 -12.68 59.85 15.01
CA ALA A 698 -12.77 61.09 15.80
C ALA A 698 -12.07 61.18 17.18
N GLU A 699 -10.93 61.87 17.23
CA GLU A 699 -10.79 63.21 17.84
C GLU A 699 -9.35 63.77 17.66
N ALA A 700 -9.29 65.01 17.15
CA ALA A 700 -8.15 65.95 17.06
C ALA A 700 -7.09 65.79 15.96
#